data_AF-A0A2U1VVX2-F1
#
_entry.id   AF-A0A2U1VVX2-F1
#
_cell.length_a   1.000
_cell.length_b   1.000
_cell.length_c   1.000
_cell.angle_alpha   90.00
_cell.angle_beta   90.00
_cell.angle_gamma   90.00
#
_symmetry.space_group_name_H-M   'P 1'
#
loop_
_entity.id
_entity.type
_entity.pdbx_description
1 polymer ?
#
loop_
_entity_poly.entity_id
_entity_poly.type
_entity_poly.pdbx_seq_one_letter_code
_entity_poly.pdbx_strand_id
1 'polypeptide(L)'
;MATTNTDGTIQVTFAVNAWGAAAGGKWPHFQLLLDGASIGEATVASATQSRYVFTANVPADKAHALQLVYDNDDTVNGVDRNLFVKSFEIDGKTVLAIDPSVKYDTGKVDGLNVIAGQTEMYWPGALNVALPATMFPSTPADTATEAAASMTTTIKVNAYGISAAGQAPHFKLLVDDQVVGDAWVTATSATNYTFTANVDPNEAHKIQIWYDNDATVNGVDRNLFVKSINIDGQTIASTSDMASYDKGPVDGKYVVAGQEGLYWGGALTFGVPEEYFGGAYVPPPPPAPSSAVDIVVNAYGVSAGGVAPHFKLLVDGQVIGDGKATTSTAAPYSFKANVDPTKAHDVQIVYDNDATVNGVDRNLFVKSVAINGHTVAATSSIVTYDKGVVDGKDVVAGQEGMYWGGALNIKAGADLFGAVGTTPDPVPTAPTKPAFYVATNGKDTWSGKLSAPNADGTDGPFASLEKAQAAMRANTAIDTTYVREGTYHLTKTLELTALDNGHHFQNYPGETPVLSGGEVVKSFTSEGNGLYSAKLATASNLDLIVGDARQHLAEKYAYDSADPTTGWHFADAASTGPSGWSIRSHGTEVTSSDIQPGTLIQVMDAERLGDTLTSIAGFNATTHTITLKNGASLPFAEGTTYKLLNNASYVDQAGEFAWRSTDGALLYKAASSGFASTGVEIPRLGTLVRLNGASDVTIDGLTFKNTTTGGNALELLKASGNHISDNSFLNVGTAIHLGSASSNNQIAHNTLNHLAENGIEMDGRSNGNSIYANSISNIGEVHKAVAGIIGTGVDNNVISNNDIDHSARYGISFKDYGGTTNTVNHNNIIQYNKISYTGQETADGGAIEILGRSSVDTGMIIQGNRIEHASGLATSDTDTWLHGQKGFGIYLDDMAGGITVKDNFIKDADWASVQIHGGDNNVVTNNFAEIANNKEDFIRIEWQPVHGTAGDPHHNTITKNVVAGTLPLDDYTELLSANDFVIDSNLVYNVPKYGDHDVIGKPMFTNAYWGDYSLQATSPAFAMGIHDLAWAKMGVTGTETVGLEHFWDGV
;
A
#
# COMPACT_ATOMS: atom_id res chain seq x y z
N MET A 1 11.31 -25.49 -5.66
CA MET A 1 11.57 -26.94 -5.85
C MET A 1 13.05 -27.28 -5.75
N ALA A 2 13.41 -28.17 -4.82
CA ALA A 2 14.79 -28.63 -4.62
C ALA A 2 15.34 -29.37 -5.84
N THR A 3 16.61 -29.11 -6.20
CA THR A 3 17.31 -29.84 -7.25
C THR A 3 17.56 -31.28 -6.79
N THR A 4 17.22 -32.25 -7.64
CA THR A 4 17.54 -33.65 -7.37
C THR A 4 19.04 -33.85 -7.61
N ASN A 5 19.78 -34.20 -6.57
CA ASN A 5 21.17 -34.64 -6.62
C ASN A 5 21.32 -35.83 -7.58
N THR A 6 22.52 -36.02 -8.11
CA THR A 6 22.84 -37.12 -9.06
C THR A 6 22.63 -38.52 -8.48
N ASP A 7 22.42 -38.67 -7.18
CA ASP A 7 22.08 -39.91 -6.48
C ASP A 7 20.57 -40.15 -6.32
N GLY A 8 19.71 -39.28 -6.88
CA GLY A 8 18.25 -39.37 -6.81
C GLY A 8 17.64 -38.81 -5.52
N THR A 9 18.42 -38.07 -4.72
CA THR A 9 17.94 -37.38 -3.51
C THR A 9 17.71 -35.90 -3.76
N ILE A 10 16.78 -35.26 -3.06
CA ILE A 10 16.59 -33.80 -3.02
C ILE A 10 17.05 -33.27 -1.66
N GLN A 11 17.65 -32.08 -1.61
CA GLN A 11 17.94 -31.42 -0.35
C GLN A 11 16.66 -30.79 0.21
N VAL A 12 16.21 -31.26 1.36
CA VAL A 12 14.98 -30.82 2.01
C VAL A 12 15.30 -30.15 3.33
N THR A 13 14.64 -29.02 3.57
CA THR A 13 14.69 -28.30 4.84
C THR A 13 13.58 -28.78 5.75
N PHE A 14 13.96 -29.22 6.94
CA PHE A 14 13.06 -29.62 8.02
C PHE A 14 13.14 -28.58 9.13
N ALA A 15 12.02 -27.97 9.49
CA ALA A 15 11.94 -27.10 10.65
C ALA A 15 11.02 -27.70 11.72
N VAL A 16 11.42 -27.55 12.98
CA VAL A 16 10.60 -27.89 14.15
C VAL A 16 10.30 -26.60 14.89
N ASN A 17 9.02 -26.27 15.03
CA ASN A 17 8.56 -25.15 15.83
C ASN A 17 8.22 -25.64 17.23
N ALA A 18 9.08 -25.33 18.21
CA ALA A 18 8.99 -25.90 19.56
C ALA A 18 9.39 -24.91 20.66
N TRP A 19 8.97 -25.20 21.88
CA TRP A 19 9.44 -24.55 23.11
C TRP A 19 9.55 -25.58 24.23
N GLY A 20 10.13 -25.18 25.36
CA GLY A 20 10.45 -26.09 26.46
C GLY A 20 10.14 -25.53 27.84
N ALA A 21 10.07 -26.42 28.81
CA ALA A 21 10.18 -26.10 30.23
C ALA A 21 11.42 -26.76 30.81
N ALA A 22 12.31 -25.97 31.40
CA ALA A 22 13.53 -26.48 32.03
C ALA A 22 13.26 -27.06 33.41
N ALA A 23 13.97 -28.15 33.75
CA ALA A 23 14.04 -28.70 35.11
C ALA A 23 15.51 -28.87 35.52
N GLY A 24 15.84 -28.44 36.74
CA GLY A 24 17.21 -28.56 37.28
C GLY A 24 18.28 -27.78 36.47
N GLY A 25 17.88 -26.71 35.78
CA GLY A 25 18.78 -25.92 34.93
C GLY A 25 19.08 -26.52 33.56
N LYS A 26 18.42 -27.62 33.17
CA LYS A 26 18.53 -28.22 31.83
C LYS A 26 17.22 -28.12 31.07
N TRP A 27 17.32 -27.72 29.82
CA TRP A 27 16.21 -27.60 28.86
C TRP A 27 15.96 -28.92 28.12
N PRO A 28 14.74 -29.15 27.62
CA PRO A 28 14.42 -30.34 26.81
C PRO A 28 15.31 -30.40 25.58
N HIS A 29 15.71 -31.61 25.23
CA HIS A 29 16.52 -31.94 24.07
C HIS A 29 15.77 -32.95 23.21
N PHE A 30 15.84 -32.80 21.89
CA PHE A 30 15.29 -33.78 20.98
C PHE A 30 16.29 -34.14 19.89
N GLN A 31 16.17 -35.37 19.40
CA GLN A 31 16.77 -35.82 18.14
C GLN A 31 15.71 -35.87 17.05
N LEU A 32 16.05 -35.41 15.85
CA LEU A 32 15.21 -35.50 14.67
C LEU A 32 15.76 -36.59 13.75
N LEU A 33 14.94 -37.60 13.47
CA LEU A 33 15.29 -38.72 12.63
C LEU A 33 14.40 -38.72 11.39
N LEU A 34 14.97 -39.06 10.25
CA LEU A 34 14.25 -39.34 9.01
C LEU A 34 14.56 -40.78 8.60
N ASP A 35 13.51 -41.58 8.39
CA ASP A 35 13.61 -43.02 8.10
C ASP A 35 14.51 -43.79 9.09
N GLY A 36 14.52 -43.35 10.35
CA GLY A 36 15.36 -43.92 11.42
C GLY A 36 16.82 -43.47 11.42
N ALA A 37 17.24 -42.58 10.51
CA ALA A 37 18.56 -41.95 10.51
C ALA A 37 18.49 -40.55 11.13
N SER A 38 19.39 -40.21 12.05
CA SER A 38 19.43 -38.87 12.64
C SER A 38 19.84 -37.83 11.58
N ILE A 39 19.02 -36.78 11.45
CA ILE A 39 19.26 -35.62 10.57
C ILE A 39 19.62 -34.35 11.36
N GLY A 40 19.51 -34.40 12.69
CA GLY A 40 19.93 -33.34 13.59
C GLY A 40 19.38 -33.51 15.00
N GLU A 41 19.82 -32.64 15.90
CA GLU A 41 19.34 -32.59 17.28
C GLU A 41 19.36 -31.14 17.79
N ALA A 42 18.53 -30.82 18.77
CA ALA A 42 18.48 -29.49 19.35
C ALA A 42 18.12 -29.51 20.84
N THR A 43 18.76 -28.62 21.60
CA THR A 43 18.28 -28.23 22.92
C THR A 43 17.29 -27.08 22.76
N VAL A 44 16.05 -27.28 23.19
CA VAL A 44 14.97 -26.28 23.10
C VAL A 44 15.07 -25.34 24.30
N ALA A 45 16.09 -24.48 24.27
CA ALA A 45 16.41 -23.53 25.34
C ALA A 45 15.57 -22.25 25.29
N SER A 46 14.27 -22.38 25.03
CA SER A 46 13.32 -21.27 24.96
C SER A 46 12.01 -21.62 25.64
N ALA A 47 11.49 -20.69 26.45
CA ALA A 47 10.17 -20.80 27.08
C ALA A 47 9.04 -20.38 26.11
N THR A 48 9.37 -19.73 25.00
CA THR A 48 8.45 -19.33 23.93
C THR A 48 8.78 -20.07 22.64
N GLN A 49 7.82 -20.17 21.72
CA GLN A 49 8.01 -20.88 20.46
C GLN A 49 9.25 -20.37 19.73
N SER A 50 10.13 -21.29 19.34
CA SER A 50 11.33 -21.04 18.55
C SER A 50 11.42 -22.05 17.41
N ARG A 51 12.17 -21.69 16.36
CA ARG A 51 12.29 -22.49 15.14
C ARG A 51 13.66 -23.15 15.07
N TYR A 52 13.69 -24.47 14.92
CA TYR A 52 14.91 -25.28 14.82
C TYR A 52 14.98 -25.91 13.44
N VAL A 53 15.98 -25.51 12.64
CA VAL A 53 16.08 -25.85 11.22
C VAL A 53 17.19 -26.88 10.98
N PHE A 54 16.88 -27.90 10.19
CA PHE A 54 17.76 -28.98 9.77
C PHE A 54 17.65 -29.16 8.26
N THR A 55 18.68 -29.73 7.63
CA THR A 55 18.62 -30.10 6.20
C THR A 55 19.02 -31.55 6.04
N ALA A 56 18.37 -32.26 5.12
CA ALA A 56 18.71 -33.64 4.78
C ALA A 56 18.53 -33.89 3.28
N ASN A 57 19.38 -34.75 2.71
CA ASN A 57 19.19 -35.26 1.36
C ASN A 57 18.27 -36.47 1.41
N VAL A 58 17.11 -36.41 0.76
CA VAL A 58 16.06 -37.42 0.86
C VAL A 58 15.67 -37.93 -0.52
N PRO A 59 15.47 -39.25 -0.73
CA PRO A 59 14.97 -39.78 -1.99
C PRO A 59 13.69 -39.08 -2.46
N ALA A 60 13.70 -38.53 -3.66
CA ALA A 60 12.48 -37.95 -4.22
C ALA A 60 11.40 -39.01 -4.52
N ASP A 61 10.14 -38.57 -4.61
CA ASP A 61 8.92 -39.37 -4.82
C ASP A 61 8.71 -40.53 -3.86
N LYS A 62 9.33 -40.48 -2.69
CA LYS A 62 9.14 -41.49 -1.65
C LYS A 62 8.48 -40.89 -0.43
N ALA A 63 7.57 -41.66 0.13
CA ALA A 63 7.08 -41.35 1.46
C ALA A 63 8.23 -41.60 2.45
N HIS A 64 8.33 -40.73 3.44
CA HIS A 64 9.33 -40.78 4.49
C HIS A 64 8.67 -40.79 5.87
N ALA A 65 9.37 -41.32 6.86
CA ALA A 65 8.94 -41.27 8.25
C ALA A 65 9.84 -40.30 9.01
N LEU A 66 9.30 -39.15 9.39
CA LEU A 66 9.99 -38.22 10.27
C LEU A 66 9.64 -38.56 11.72
N GLN A 67 10.64 -38.58 12.59
CA GLN A 67 10.49 -38.90 14.00
C GLN A 67 11.25 -37.89 14.84
N LEU A 68 10.54 -37.19 15.72
CA LEU A 68 11.16 -36.36 16.76
C LEU A 68 11.18 -37.15 18.05
N VAL A 69 12.37 -37.44 18.58
CA VAL A 69 12.59 -38.21 19.80
C VAL A 69 12.96 -37.26 20.93
N TYR A 70 12.07 -37.12 21.91
CA TYR A 70 12.33 -36.40 23.16
C TYR A 70 13.08 -37.33 24.12
N ASP A 71 14.38 -37.08 24.32
CA ASP A 71 15.32 -38.08 24.86
C ASP A 71 15.84 -37.78 26.27
N ASN A 72 15.62 -36.57 26.78
CA ASN A 72 16.20 -36.12 28.04
C ASN A 72 15.14 -35.71 29.07
N ASP A 73 13.94 -36.30 29.07
CA ASP A 73 12.96 -36.02 30.12
C ASP A 73 13.50 -36.37 31.53
N ASP A 74 13.19 -35.54 32.54
CA ASP A 74 13.52 -35.75 33.95
C ASP A 74 12.74 -34.78 34.86
N THR A 75 12.33 -35.25 36.03
CA THR A 75 11.69 -34.42 37.06
C THR A 75 12.70 -34.09 38.17
N VAL A 76 13.07 -32.80 38.31
CA VAL A 76 14.04 -32.33 39.31
C VAL A 76 13.35 -31.43 40.32
N ASN A 77 13.38 -31.80 41.61
CA ASN A 77 12.75 -31.07 42.72
C ASN A 77 11.24 -30.80 42.52
N GLY A 78 10.53 -31.73 41.87
CA GLY A 78 9.09 -31.60 41.60
C GLY A 78 8.75 -30.69 40.41
N VAL A 79 9.75 -30.17 39.70
CA VAL A 79 9.58 -29.49 38.41
C VAL A 79 9.92 -30.47 37.30
N ASP A 80 9.03 -30.58 36.34
CA ASP A 80 9.12 -31.54 35.25
C ASP A 80 9.66 -30.89 33.97
N ARG A 81 10.61 -31.56 33.30
CA ARG A 81 11.15 -31.07 32.03
C ARG A 81 10.15 -31.45 30.95
N ASN A 82 9.76 -30.50 30.11
CA ASN A 82 8.71 -30.75 29.14
C ASN A 82 9.07 -30.15 27.80
N LEU A 83 8.87 -30.93 26.73
CA LEU A 83 8.98 -30.45 25.36
C LEU A 83 7.59 -30.15 24.79
N PHE A 84 7.48 -29.06 24.06
CA PHE A 84 6.26 -28.68 23.37
C PHE A 84 6.57 -28.48 21.90
N VAL A 85 5.88 -29.19 21.02
CA VAL A 85 6.09 -29.14 19.57
C VAL A 85 4.79 -28.67 18.91
N LYS A 86 4.81 -27.48 18.28
CA LYS A 86 3.64 -26.96 17.57
C LYS A 86 3.48 -27.63 16.21
N SER A 87 4.56 -27.66 15.44
CA SER A 87 4.53 -28.12 14.06
C SER A 87 5.90 -28.53 13.55
N PHE A 88 5.85 -29.32 12.50
CA PHE A 88 6.95 -29.62 11.60
C PHE A 88 6.72 -28.84 10.30
N GLU A 89 7.79 -28.36 9.69
CA GLU A 89 7.76 -27.76 8.36
C GLU A 89 8.71 -28.53 7.46
N ILE A 90 8.21 -28.96 6.30
CA ILE A 90 8.96 -29.71 5.29
C ILE A 90 8.93 -28.88 4.02
N ASP A 91 10.04 -28.23 3.68
CA ASP A 91 10.14 -27.27 2.58
C ASP A 91 8.99 -26.23 2.56
N GLY A 92 8.71 -25.66 3.74
CA GLY A 92 7.66 -24.65 3.93
C GLY A 92 6.23 -25.22 4.08
N LYS A 93 6.02 -26.52 3.84
CA LYS A 93 4.73 -27.17 4.11
C LYS A 93 4.62 -27.52 5.59
N THR A 94 3.61 -27.00 6.26
CA THR A 94 3.40 -27.21 7.69
C THR A 94 2.60 -28.49 7.96
N VAL A 95 3.09 -29.32 8.87
CA VAL A 95 2.37 -30.44 9.50
C VAL A 95 2.28 -30.15 10.99
N LEU A 96 1.08 -29.90 11.50
CA LEU A 96 0.89 -29.64 12.93
C LEU A 96 1.15 -30.92 13.74
N ALA A 97 1.73 -30.80 14.94
CA ALA A 97 1.97 -31.97 15.80
C ALA A 97 0.67 -32.68 16.23
N ILE A 98 -0.45 -31.96 16.16
CA ILE A 98 -1.81 -32.42 16.43
C ILE A 98 -2.51 -33.03 15.20
N ASP A 99 -1.87 -33.06 14.03
CA ASP A 99 -2.48 -33.63 12.82
C ASP A 99 -2.81 -35.13 13.03
N PRO A 100 -3.96 -35.65 12.55
CA PRO A 100 -4.35 -37.05 12.71
C PRO A 100 -3.31 -38.08 12.22
N SER A 101 -2.47 -37.69 11.25
CA SER A 101 -1.35 -38.50 10.73
C SER A 101 -0.17 -38.60 11.69
N VAL A 102 -0.07 -37.68 12.66
CA VAL A 102 0.99 -37.69 13.68
C VAL A 102 0.60 -38.61 14.83
N LYS A 103 1.56 -39.41 15.30
CA LYS A 103 1.40 -40.37 16.40
C LYS A 103 2.48 -40.19 17.45
N TYR A 104 2.10 -40.07 18.71
CA TYR A 104 3.03 -39.96 19.82
C TYR A 104 3.21 -41.33 20.49
N ASP A 105 4.39 -41.92 20.35
CA ASP A 105 4.78 -43.13 21.08
C ASP A 105 5.39 -42.74 22.43
N THR A 106 4.64 -42.98 23.50
CA THR A 106 4.98 -42.49 24.85
C THR A 106 5.88 -43.47 25.61
N GLY A 107 6.90 -42.94 26.27
CA GLY A 107 7.89 -43.71 27.02
C GLY A 107 8.97 -44.28 26.10
N LYS A 108 9.09 -45.62 26.09
CA LYS A 108 10.07 -46.30 25.24
C LYS A 108 9.54 -46.32 23.81
N VAL A 109 10.33 -45.85 22.85
CA VAL A 109 9.99 -45.86 21.42
C VAL A 109 10.00 -47.30 20.90
N ASP A 110 8.90 -48.03 21.10
CA ASP A 110 8.72 -49.45 20.77
C ASP A 110 7.38 -49.76 20.07
N GLY A 111 6.56 -48.73 19.84
CA GLY A 111 5.28 -48.81 19.16
C GLY A 111 4.15 -49.41 20.00
N LEU A 112 4.34 -49.63 21.31
CA LEU A 112 3.33 -50.25 22.16
C LEU A 112 2.39 -49.24 22.83
N ASN A 113 2.85 -48.02 23.13
CA ASN A 113 2.07 -46.99 23.84
C ASN A 113 1.84 -45.76 22.96
N VAL A 114 1.22 -45.99 21.81
CA VAL A 114 0.99 -44.97 20.77
C VAL A 114 -0.35 -44.26 20.97
N ILE A 115 -0.30 -42.96 21.19
CA ILE A 115 -1.46 -42.06 21.24
C ILE A 115 -1.48 -41.12 20.03
N ALA A 116 -2.55 -40.35 19.87
CA ALA A 116 -2.61 -39.31 18.83
C ALA A 116 -1.51 -38.26 19.06
N GLY A 117 -0.99 -37.70 17.96
CA GLY A 117 -0.07 -36.56 18.03
C GLY A 117 -0.70 -35.42 18.82
N GLN A 118 0.13 -34.78 19.65
CA GLN A 118 -0.27 -33.68 20.52
C GLN A 118 0.91 -32.72 20.68
N THR A 119 0.62 -31.48 21.05
CA THR A 119 1.63 -30.44 21.25
C THR A 119 2.54 -30.75 22.43
N GLU A 120 1.98 -31.24 23.54
CA GLU A 120 2.72 -31.44 24.78
C GLU A 120 3.34 -32.83 24.88
N MET A 121 4.66 -32.92 24.95
CA MET A 121 5.37 -34.17 25.21
C MET A 121 5.81 -34.21 26.67
N TYR A 122 4.90 -34.65 27.55
CA TYR A 122 5.13 -34.73 29.01
C TYR A 122 5.98 -35.93 29.47
N TRP A 123 6.33 -36.81 28.54
CA TRP A 123 7.10 -38.02 28.81
C TRP A 123 8.18 -38.16 27.74
N PRO A 124 9.29 -38.87 28.00
CA PRO A 124 10.20 -39.20 26.92
C PRO A 124 9.44 -40.03 25.88
N GLY A 125 9.84 -39.98 24.62
CA GLY A 125 9.13 -40.71 23.57
C GLY A 125 9.31 -40.05 22.21
N ALA A 126 8.46 -40.41 21.25
CA ALA A 126 8.62 -39.97 19.87
C ALA A 126 7.33 -39.49 19.20
N LEU A 127 7.35 -38.30 18.61
CA LEU A 127 6.35 -37.88 17.62
C LEU A 127 6.73 -38.46 16.27
N ASN A 128 5.91 -39.37 15.77
CA ASN A 128 6.04 -40.01 14.47
C ASN A 128 5.14 -39.30 13.46
N VAL A 129 5.74 -38.80 12.39
CA VAL A 129 5.09 -38.02 11.35
C VAL A 129 5.24 -38.78 10.03
N ALA A 130 4.12 -39.26 9.50
CA ALA A 130 4.09 -39.89 8.19
C ALA A 130 4.11 -38.80 7.11
N LEU A 131 5.19 -38.71 6.35
CA LEU A 131 5.34 -37.73 5.29
C LEU A 131 5.05 -38.42 3.93
N PRO A 132 3.93 -38.11 3.25
CA PRO A 132 3.61 -38.75 1.98
C PRO A 132 4.60 -38.36 0.88
N ALA A 133 4.71 -39.20 -0.15
CA ALA A 133 5.58 -38.95 -1.31
C ALA A 133 5.34 -37.60 -1.98
N THR A 134 4.10 -37.08 -1.91
CA THR A 134 3.71 -35.76 -2.42
C THR A 134 4.37 -34.58 -1.70
N MET A 135 4.97 -34.78 -0.54
CA MET A 135 5.79 -33.77 0.14
C MET A 135 7.22 -33.71 -0.42
N PHE A 136 7.66 -34.75 -1.14
CA PHE A 136 8.99 -34.88 -1.69
C PHE A 136 8.91 -35.09 -3.20
N PRO A 137 8.26 -34.19 -3.95
CA PRO A 137 8.14 -34.38 -5.38
C PRO A 137 9.53 -34.50 -5.98
N SER A 138 9.76 -35.52 -6.81
CA SER A 138 10.85 -35.42 -7.77
C SER A 138 10.62 -34.18 -8.60
N THR A 139 11.72 -33.52 -8.96
CA THR A 139 11.67 -32.70 -10.16
C THR A 139 11.00 -33.57 -11.22
N PRO A 140 9.95 -33.11 -11.93
CA PRO A 140 9.42 -33.85 -13.07
C PRO A 140 10.62 -34.37 -13.83
N ALA A 141 10.71 -35.71 -13.94
CA ALA A 141 11.80 -36.38 -14.64
C ALA A 141 12.06 -35.55 -15.87
N ASP A 142 13.28 -34.99 -15.94
CA ASP A 142 13.80 -34.14 -17.01
C ASP A 142 12.70 -33.92 -18.02
N THR A 143 11.95 -32.80 -17.90
CA THR A 143 11.25 -32.31 -19.09
C THR A 143 12.34 -32.34 -20.12
N ALA A 144 12.36 -33.42 -20.92
CA ALA A 144 13.04 -33.52 -22.17
C ALA A 144 12.60 -32.25 -22.80
N THR A 145 13.48 -31.24 -22.71
CA THR A 145 13.22 -29.80 -22.89
C THR A 145 11.82 -29.71 -23.42
N GLU A 146 10.78 -29.51 -22.58
CA GLU A 146 9.41 -29.41 -23.13
C GLU A 146 9.61 -28.35 -24.19
N ALA A 147 9.60 -28.79 -25.46
CA ALA A 147 10.46 -28.12 -26.43
C ALA A 147 9.95 -26.71 -26.48
N ALA A 148 10.73 -25.75 -25.92
CA ALA A 148 10.24 -24.43 -25.52
C ALA A 148 9.27 -24.00 -26.59
N ALA A 149 7.98 -23.92 -26.25
CA ALA A 149 6.89 -24.20 -27.18
C ALA A 149 7.21 -23.48 -28.48
N SER A 150 7.71 -24.15 -29.52
CA SER A 150 8.43 -23.38 -30.53
C SER A 150 7.48 -23.04 -31.66
N MET A 151 7.26 -21.74 -31.88
CA MET A 151 6.57 -21.27 -33.08
C MET A 151 7.54 -20.55 -34.01
N THR A 152 7.29 -20.67 -35.32
CA THR A 152 7.95 -19.82 -36.30
C THR A 152 7.11 -18.57 -36.51
N THR A 153 7.65 -17.41 -36.16
CA THR A 153 7.05 -16.10 -36.42
C THR A 153 7.69 -15.41 -37.62
N THR A 154 6.90 -14.66 -38.39
CA THR A 154 7.38 -13.79 -39.46
C THR A 154 7.58 -12.37 -38.94
N ILE A 155 8.81 -11.88 -38.99
CA ILE A 155 9.16 -10.51 -38.61
C ILE A 155 9.48 -9.70 -39.87
N LYS A 156 8.78 -8.58 -40.07
CA LYS A 156 9.06 -7.63 -41.15
C LYS A 156 9.57 -6.33 -40.56
N VAL A 157 10.77 -5.93 -40.93
CA VAL A 157 11.32 -4.60 -40.61
C VAL A 157 10.94 -3.65 -41.72
N ASN A 158 10.12 -2.64 -41.42
CA ASN A 158 9.74 -1.60 -42.39
C ASN A 158 10.77 -0.47 -42.36
N ALA A 159 11.71 -0.46 -43.31
CA ALA A 159 12.87 0.42 -43.29
C ALA A 159 13.22 1.04 -44.65
N TYR A 160 14.00 2.11 -44.62
CA TYR A 160 14.62 2.77 -45.77
C TYR A 160 15.93 3.45 -45.34
N GLY A 161 16.75 3.89 -46.30
CA GLY A 161 18.09 4.36 -45.98
C GLY A 161 18.64 5.43 -46.90
N ILE A 162 19.66 6.13 -46.40
CA ILE A 162 20.51 7.05 -47.17
C ILE A 162 21.89 6.40 -47.33
N SER A 163 22.28 6.13 -48.58
CA SER A 163 23.59 5.55 -48.90
C SER A 163 24.69 6.60 -48.89
N ALA A 164 25.83 6.29 -48.29
CA ALA A 164 27.06 7.08 -48.37
C ALA A 164 28.09 6.37 -49.28
N ALA A 165 28.66 7.10 -50.23
CA ALA A 165 29.61 6.60 -51.23
C ALA A 165 29.16 5.34 -51.99
N GLY A 166 27.86 5.23 -52.28
CA GLY A 166 27.28 4.09 -53.00
C GLY A 166 27.03 2.83 -52.16
N GLN A 167 27.30 2.90 -50.84
CA GLN A 167 27.04 1.81 -49.91
C GLN A 167 25.84 2.13 -49.02
N ALA A 168 24.85 1.24 -49.08
CA ALA A 168 23.61 1.34 -48.30
C ALA A 168 23.84 1.04 -46.80
N PRO A 169 22.97 1.54 -45.90
CA PRO A 169 22.92 1.07 -44.53
C PRO A 169 22.64 -0.43 -44.49
N HIS A 170 23.26 -1.10 -43.52
CA HIS A 170 23.16 -2.52 -43.28
C HIS A 170 22.73 -2.75 -41.83
N PHE A 171 21.81 -3.67 -41.61
CA PHE A 171 21.44 -4.07 -40.25
C PHE A 171 21.38 -5.58 -40.11
N LYS A 172 21.59 -6.04 -38.88
CA LYS A 172 21.28 -7.41 -38.44
C LYS A 172 19.98 -7.38 -37.64
N LEU A 173 19.11 -8.36 -37.86
CA LEU A 173 17.95 -8.63 -37.02
C LEU A 173 18.34 -9.68 -35.98
N LEU A 174 18.14 -9.37 -34.71
CA LEU A 174 18.32 -10.28 -33.60
C LEU A 174 16.98 -10.54 -32.92
N VAL A 175 16.79 -11.77 -32.43
CA VAL A 175 15.70 -12.15 -31.53
C VAL A 175 16.34 -12.84 -30.33
N ASP A 176 16.10 -12.32 -29.12
CA ASP A 176 16.72 -12.76 -27.86
C ASP A 176 18.25 -12.91 -27.98
N ASP A 177 18.89 -11.84 -28.46
CA ASP A 177 20.34 -11.75 -28.68
C ASP A 177 20.90 -12.72 -29.75
N GLN A 178 20.05 -13.47 -30.45
CA GLN A 178 20.46 -14.35 -31.54
C GLN A 178 20.21 -13.70 -32.90
N VAL A 179 21.24 -13.60 -33.75
CA VAL A 179 21.11 -13.10 -35.12
C VAL A 179 20.27 -14.08 -35.95
N VAL A 180 19.10 -13.62 -36.42
CA VAL A 180 18.18 -14.40 -37.28
C VAL A 180 18.31 -14.04 -38.76
N GLY A 181 18.93 -12.90 -39.09
CA GLY A 181 19.26 -12.50 -40.46
C GLY A 181 19.84 -11.09 -40.57
N ASP A 182 20.16 -10.66 -41.78
CA ASP A 182 20.70 -9.33 -42.08
C ASP A 182 20.15 -8.77 -43.41
N ALA A 183 20.24 -7.45 -43.61
CA ALA A 183 19.79 -6.81 -44.83
C ALA A 183 20.57 -5.52 -45.16
N TRP A 184 20.80 -5.32 -46.46
CA TRP A 184 21.28 -4.05 -47.04
C TRP A 184 20.09 -3.21 -47.53
N VAL A 185 19.89 -2.03 -46.97
CA VAL A 185 18.70 -1.19 -47.16
C VAL A 185 18.93 -0.18 -48.28
N THR A 186 18.78 -0.64 -49.52
CA THR A 186 18.92 0.21 -50.73
C THR A 186 17.68 1.04 -51.05
N ALA A 187 16.55 0.72 -50.44
CA ALA A 187 15.30 1.45 -50.64
C ALA A 187 15.38 2.87 -50.06
N THR A 188 14.91 3.85 -50.82
CA THR A 188 14.83 5.26 -50.38
C THR A 188 13.45 5.64 -49.81
N SER A 189 12.56 4.66 -49.67
CA SER A 189 11.23 4.79 -49.06
C SER A 189 10.89 3.51 -48.32
N ALA A 190 10.09 3.64 -47.25
CA ALA A 190 9.69 2.55 -46.36
C ALA A 190 9.34 1.24 -47.11
N THR A 191 10.14 0.20 -46.89
CA THR A 191 10.02 -1.12 -47.53
C THR A 191 10.19 -2.22 -46.50
N ASN A 192 9.44 -3.33 -46.65
CA ASN A 192 9.53 -4.46 -45.72
C ASN A 192 10.70 -5.38 -46.06
N TYR A 193 11.58 -5.60 -45.09
CA TYR A 193 12.60 -6.66 -45.08
C TYR A 193 12.08 -7.78 -44.20
N THR A 194 11.90 -8.99 -44.76
CA THR A 194 11.18 -10.09 -44.10
C THR A 194 12.14 -11.16 -43.62
N PHE A 195 11.95 -11.60 -42.37
CA PHE A 195 12.72 -12.60 -41.67
C PHE A 195 11.78 -13.59 -40.97
N THR A 196 12.32 -14.72 -40.54
CA THR A 196 11.61 -15.72 -39.74
C THR A 196 12.44 -16.06 -38.51
N ALA A 197 11.81 -16.15 -37.35
CA ALA A 197 12.47 -16.54 -36.10
C ALA A 197 11.65 -17.63 -35.41
N ASN A 198 12.32 -18.48 -34.64
CA ASN A 198 11.65 -19.44 -33.77
C ASN A 198 11.66 -18.88 -32.34
N VAL A 199 10.48 -18.78 -31.73
CA VAL A 199 10.25 -18.14 -30.42
C VAL A 199 9.31 -19.00 -29.57
N ASP A 200 9.25 -18.74 -28.27
CA ASP A 200 8.27 -19.35 -27.36
C ASP A 200 7.02 -18.45 -27.30
N PRO A 201 5.85 -18.87 -27.81
CA PRO A 201 4.68 -18.01 -27.85
C PRO A 201 4.17 -17.61 -26.46
N ASN A 202 4.66 -18.23 -25.39
CA ASN A 202 4.23 -17.94 -24.01
C ASN A 202 5.21 -17.07 -23.24
N GLU A 203 6.24 -16.53 -23.88
CA GLU A 203 7.19 -15.60 -23.26
C GLU A 203 7.26 -14.28 -24.03
N ALA A 204 7.66 -13.22 -23.32
CA ALA A 204 8.04 -11.97 -23.94
C ALA A 204 9.43 -12.12 -24.60
N HIS A 205 9.63 -11.46 -25.74
CA HIS A 205 10.83 -11.57 -26.56
C HIS A 205 11.43 -10.23 -26.91
N LYS A 206 12.77 -10.21 -27.02
CA LYS A 206 13.54 -9.04 -27.43
C LYS A 206 13.80 -9.09 -28.93
N ILE A 207 13.35 -8.10 -29.70
CA ILE A 207 13.64 -7.98 -31.14
C ILE A 207 14.54 -6.77 -31.37
N GLN A 208 15.72 -6.95 -31.96
CA GLN A 208 16.68 -5.85 -32.17
C GLN A 208 17.07 -5.68 -33.64
N ILE A 209 17.04 -4.44 -34.11
CA ILE A 209 17.62 -4.02 -35.39
C ILE A 209 18.97 -3.36 -35.11
N TRP A 210 20.04 -4.12 -35.29
CA TRP A 210 21.40 -3.63 -35.08
C TRP A 210 21.97 -3.02 -36.37
N TYR A 211 21.97 -1.68 -36.43
CA TYR A 211 22.61 -0.89 -37.48
C TYR A 211 24.13 -0.88 -37.28
N ASP A 212 24.85 -1.68 -38.06
CA ASP A 212 26.23 -2.08 -37.75
C ASP A 212 27.30 -1.49 -38.68
N ASN A 213 26.90 -0.71 -39.68
CA ASN A 213 27.82 -0.15 -40.67
C ASN A 213 27.72 1.38 -40.80
N ASP A 214 27.42 2.08 -39.72
CA ASP A 214 27.37 3.54 -39.76
C ASP A 214 28.71 4.17 -40.20
N ALA A 215 28.64 5.21 -41.03
CA ALA A 215 29.79 5.98 -41.50
C ALA A 215 29.38 7.25 -42.26
N THR A 216 30.02 8.37 -41.94
CA THR A 216 30.01 9.56 -42.79
C THR A 216 31.13 9.49 -43.84
N VAL A 217 30.77 9.49 -45.13
CA VAL A 217 31.73 9.40 -46.26
C VAL A 217 31.51 10.55 -47.24
N ASN A 218 32.56 11.32 -47.51
CA ASN A 218 32.52 12.52 -48.38
C ASN A 218 31.46 13.56 -47.98
N GLY A 219 31.20 13.71 -46.67
CA GLY A 219 30.21 14.64 -46.14
C GLY A 219 28.76 14.18 -46.29
N VAL A 220 28.52 12.97 -46.80
CA VAL A 220 27.21 12.32 -46.77
C VAL A 220 27.21 11.31 -45.64
N ASP A 221 26.22 11.41 -44.79
CA ASP A 221 26.05 10.53 -43.64
C ASP A 221 25.16 9.34 -43.99
N ARG A 222 25.62 8.13 -43.67
CA ARG A 222 24.85 6.91 -43.93
C ARG A 222 23.83 6.77 -42.81
N ASN A 223 22.56 6.67 -43.17
CA ASN A 223 21.49 6.70 -42.18
C ASN A 223 20.48 5.60 -42.45
N LEU A 224 20.10 4.86 -41.42
CA LEU A 224 19.01 3.89 -41.45
C LEU A 224 17.75 4.52 -40.85
N PHE A 225 16.61 4.32 -41.50
CA PHE A 225 15.31 4.74 -40.99
C PHE A 225 14.42 3.52 -40.85
N VAL A 226 13.92 3.25 -39.66
CA VAL A 226 13.01 2.14 -39.36
C VAL A 226 11.69 2.73 -38.88
N LYS A 227 10.59 2.49 -39.59
CA LYS A 227 9.26 2.98 -39.18
C LYS A 227 8.58 2.08 -38.16
N SER A 228 8.75 0.77 -38.33
CA SER A 228 8.06 -0.23 -37.54
C SER A 228 8.64 -1.61 -37.76
N ILE A 229 8.33 -2.51 -36.84
CA ILE A 229 8.34 -3.95 -37.08
C ILE A 229 6.91 -4.46 -37.23
N ASN A 230 6.74 -5.56 -37.97
CA ASN A 230 5.48 -6.28 -38.05
C ASN A 230 5.73 -7.76 -37.75
N ILE A 231 5.05 -8.28 -36.73
CA ILE A 231 5.15 -9.65 -36.23
C ILE A 231 3.83 -10.34 -36.55
N ASP A 232 3.84 -11.27 -37.50
CA ASP A 232 2.65 -12.03 -37.95
C ASP A 232 1.38 -11.18 -38.21
N GLY A 233 1.56 -9.96 -38.71
CA GLY A 233 0.47 -9.03 -39.03
C GLY A 233 0.23 -7.94 -37.99
N GLN A 234 0.83 -8.03 -36.80
CA GLN A 234 0.76 -7.02 -35.74
C GLN A 234 1.91 -6.02 -35.89
N THR A 235 1.63 -4.72 -35.95
CA THR A 235 2.66 -3.68 -36.22
C THR A 235 3.00 -2.92 -34.94
N ILE A 236 4.29 -2.79 -34.65
CA ILE A 236 4.82 -1.96 -33.56
C ILE A 236 5.67 -0.85 -34.18
N ALA A 237 5.30 0.41 -33.91
CA ALA A 237 6.05 1.56 -34.40
C ALA A 237 7.40 1.68 -33.68
N SER A 238 8.43 2.15 -34.38
CA SER A 238 9.74 2.41 -33.76
C SER A 238 9.72 3.52 -32.71
N THR A 239 8.64 4.29 -32.63
CA THR A 239 8.38 5.33 -31.61
C THR A 239 7.43 4.86 -30.51
N SER A 240 7.12 3.56 -30.44
CA SER A 240 6.30 2.98 -29.36
C SER A 240 7.09 2.98 -28.05
N ASP A 241 6.39 2.99 -26.91
CA ASP A 241 7.00 2.81 -25.59
C ASP A 241 7.65 1.42 -25.40
N MET A 242 7.33 0.46 -26.28
CA MET A 242 8.00 -0.84 -26.35
C MET A 242 9.40 -0.76 -26.99
N ALA A 243 9.75 0.39 -27.60
CA ALA A 243 10.96 0.55 -28.38
C ALA A 243 11.97 1.49 -27.73
N SER A 244 13.25 1.14 -27.85
CA SER A 244 14.41 1.88 -27.36
C SER A 244 15.54 1.83 -28.38
N TYR A 245 16.46 2.78 -28.31
CA TYR A 245 17.59 2.86 -29.22
C TYR A 245 18.88 3.11 -28.45
N ASP A 246 19.74 2.08 -28.41
CA ASP A 246 21.09 2.19 -27.89
C ASP A 246 22.04 2.76 -28.95
N LYS A 247 22.52 3.97 -28.70
CA LYS A 247 23.33 4.74 -29.64
C LYS A 247 24.81 4.40 -29.50
N GLY A 248 25.37 3.84 -30.57
CA GLY A 248 26.79 3.55 -30.71
C GLY A 248 27.09 2.07 -30.44
N PRO A 249 28.05 1.75 -29.56
CA PRO A 249 28.21 0.39 -29.05
C PRO A 249 26.88 -0.11 -28.44
N VAL A 250 26.49 -1.35 -28.74
CA VAL A 250 25.29 -1.96 -28.15
C VAL A 250 25.69 -2.52 -26.78
N ASP A 251 25.70 -1.66 -25.77
CA ASP A 251 26.17 -1.92 -24.41
C ASP A 251 25.22 -1.45 -23.30
N GLY A 252 24.05 -0.93 -23.66
CA GLY A 252 23.01 -0.48 -22.73
C GLY A 252 23.33 0.84 -22.02
N LYS A 253 24.33 1.60 -22.48
CA LYS A 253 24.76 2.83 -21.78
C LYS A 253 24.23 4.12 -22.37
N TYR A 254 23.88 4.13 -23.66
CA TYR A 254 23.40 5.33 -24.36
C TYR A 254 22.03 5.07 -24.98
N VAL A 255 21.14 4.50 -24.18
CA VAL A 255 19.76 4.18 -24.53
C VAL A 255 18.93 5.46 -24.56
N VAL A 256 18.09 5.59 -25.57
CA VAL A 256 17.04 6.61 -25.63
C VAL A 256 15.73 5.98 -26.07
N ALA A 257 14.63 6.71 -25.91
CA ALA A 257 13.34 6.32 -26.48
C ALA A 257 13.47 5.98 -27.97
N GLY A 258 12.73 4.96 -28.41
CA GLY A 258 12.71 4.52 -29.79
C GLY A 258 12.37 5.67 -30.75
N GLN A 259 13.03 5.67 -31.90
CA GLN A 259 12.88 6.70 -32.92
C GLN A 259 13.01 6.12 -34.33
N GLU A 260 12.45 6.81 -35.33
CA GLU A 260 12.53 6.34 -36.71
C GLU A 260 13.96 6.44 -37.28
N GLY A 261 14.67 7.53 -36.99
CA GLY A 261 15.98 7.83 -37.55
C GLY A 261 17.12 7.27 -36.71
N LEU A 262 17.87 6.30 -37.26
CA LEU A 262 19.08 5.77 -36.65
C LEU A 262 20.27 6.46 -37.33
N TYR A 263 20.67 7.59 -36.74
CA TYR A 263 21.74 8.44 -37.26
C TYR A 263 23.15 8.01 -36.84
N TRP A 264 23.23 7.04 -35.95
CA TRP A 264 24.48 6.46 -35.47
C TRP A 264 24.40 4.95 -35.57
N GLY A 265 25.54 4.26 -35.65
CA GLY A 265 25.54 2.81 -35.42
C GLY A 265 24.90 2.51 -34.06
N GLY A 266 24.25 1.35 -33.90
CA GLY A 266 23.53 1.04 -32.65
C GLY A 266 22.38 0.07 -32.85
N ALA A 267 21.63 -0.23 -31.78
CA ALA A 267 20.51 -1.18 -31.82
C ALA A 267 19.18 -0.51 -31.46
N LEU A 268 18.23 -0.55 -32.39
CA LEU A 268 16.82 -0.27 -32.07
C LEU A 268 16.17 -1.56 -31.57
N THR A 269 15.85 -1.61 -30.28
CA THR A 269 15.27 -2.77 -29.59
C THR A 269 13.76 -2.59 -29.42
N PHE A 270 13.04 -3.71 -29.46
CA PHE A 270 11.64 -3.83 -29.10
C PHE A 270 11.50 -4.92 -28.03
N GLY A 271 10.99 -4.57 -26.85
CA GLY A 271 10.49 -5.53 -25.87
C GLY A 271 9.06 -5.90 -26.22
N VAL A 272 8.82 -7.15 -26.63
CA VAL A 272 7.54 -7.57 -27.19
C VAL A 272 6.90 -8.62 -26.28
N PRO A 273 5.68 -8.40 -25.75
CA PRO A 273 5.05 -9.38 -24.89
C PRO A 273 4.52 -10.59 -25.68
N GLU A 274 4.21 -11.66 -24.95
CA GLU A 274 3.79 -12.96 -25.49
C GLU A 274 2.57 -12.88 -26.43
N GLU A 275 1.67 -11.89 -26.28
CA GLU A 275 0.46 -11.81 -27.11
C GLU A 275 0.75 -11.53 -28.60
N TYR A 276 1.94 -10.99 -28.92
CA TYR A 276 2.36 -10.79 -30.30
C TYR A 276 2.76 -12.09 -31.01
N PHE A 277 3.01 -13.15 -30.23
CA PHE A 277 3.41 -14.47 -30.70
C PHE A 277 2.26 -15.49 -30.58
N GLY A 278 1.01 -15.04 -30.46
CA GLY A 278 -0.14 -15.95 -30.49
C GLY A 278 -0.21 -16.95 -29.32
N GLY A 279 0.57 -16.72 -28.25
CA GLY A 279 0.35 -17.36 -26.96
C GLY A 279 -1.06 -17.10 -26.50
N ALA A 280 -1.74 -18.15 -26.02
CA ALA A 280 -2.93 -17.91 -25.22
C ALA A 280 -2.45 -17.24 -23.94
N TYR A 281 -2.76 -15.95 -23.77
CA TYR A 281 -2.74 -15.33 -22.46
C TYR A 281 -3.68 -16.16 -21.57
N VAL A 282 -3.12 -17.09 -20.81
CA VAL A 282 -3.84 -17.88 -19.82
C VAL A 282 -3.40 -17.32 -18.49
N PRO A 283 -4.18 -16.37 -17.92
CA PRO A 283 -4.01 -16.00 -16.54
C PRO A 283 -3.91 -17.29 -15.73
N PRO A 284 -2.90 -17.48 -14.86
CA PRO A 284 -3.03 -18.50 -13.84
C PRO A 284 -4.40 -18.26 -13.18
N PRO A 285 -5.21 -19.30 -12.91
CA PRO A 285 -6.51 -19.10 -12.30
C PRO A 285 -6.33 -18.19 -11.08
N PRO A 286 -7.17 -17.15 -10.92
CA PRO A 286 -7.02 -16.22 -9.81
C PRO A 286 -6.86 -17.03 -8.54
N PRO A 287 -5.87 -16.68 -7.68
CA PRO A 287 -5.82 -17.27 -6.36
C PRO A 287 -7.22 -17.15 -5.79
N ALA A 288 -7.78 -18.25 -5.30
CA ALA A 288 -9.09 -18.20 -4.69
C ALA A 288 -9.03 -17.07 -3.66
N PRO A 289 -9.92 -16.06 -3.72
CA PRO A 289 -9.88 -14.96 -2.77
C PRO A 289 -9.85 -15.61 -1.40
N SER A 290 -8.81 -15.40 -0.61
CA SER A 290 -8.69 -16.04 0.70
C SER A 290 -8.58 -14.96 1.75
N SER A 291 -9.47 -15.00 2.75
CA SER A 291 -9.48 -14.08 3.87
C SER A 291 -9.32 -14.86 5.16
N ALA A 292 -8.60 -14.29 6.12
CA ALA A 292 -8.52 -14.85 7.46
C ALA A 292 -9.89 -14.68 8.15
N VAL A 293 -10.56 -15.81 8.40
CA VAL A 293 -11.86 -15.87 9.08
C VAL A 293 -11.68 -16.37 10.51
N ASP A 294 -12.24 -15.65 11.48
CA ASP A 294 -12.29 -16.07 12.86
C ASP A 294 -13.33 -17.18 13.07
N ILE A 295 -12.92 -18.30 13.65
CA ILE A 295 -13.81 -19.39 14.04
C ILE A 295 -13.69 -19.61 15.55
N VAL A 296 -14.79 -19.44 16.29
CA VAL A 296 -14.83 -19.61 17.74
C VAL A 296 -15.75 -20.78 18.10
N VAL A 297 -15.17 -21.85 18.63
CA VAL A 297 -15.92 -23.00 19.14
C VAL A 297 -16.25 -22.76 20.61
N ASN A 298 -17.53 -22.63 20.96
CA ASN A 298 -17.97 -22.50 22.35
C ASN A 298 -18.27 -23.88 22.94
N ALA A 299 -17.33 -24.43 23.72
CA ALA A 299 -17.40 -25.80 24.21
C ALA A 299 -17.09 -25.94 25.71
N TYR A 300 -17.50 -27.05 26.30
CA TYR A 300 -17.17 -27.48 27.68
C TYR A 300 -17.19 -29.00 27.78
N GLY A 301 -16.78 -29.53 28.93
CA GLY A 301 -16.50 -30.95 29.03
C GLY A 301 -16.71 -31.57 30.39
N VAL A 302 -16.89 -32.90 30.39
CA VAL A 302 -16.77 -33.75 31.58
C VAL A 302 -15.49 -34.57 31.43
N SER A 303 -14.53 -34.34 32.33
CA SER A 303 -13.27 -35.09 32.36
C SER A 303 -13.45 -36.49 32.95
N ALA A 304 -12.77 -37.48 32.37
CA ALA A 304 -12.68 -38.84 32.92
C ALA A 304 -11.22 -39.21 33.17
N GLY A 305 -10.92 -39.77 34.35
CA GLY A 305 -9.56 -40.14 34.74
C GLY A 305 -8.58 -38.96 34.85
N GLY A 306 -9.08 -37.74 35.08
CA GLY A 306 -8.25 -36.52 35.11
C GLY A 306 -7.97 -35.90 33.74
N VAL A 307 -8.49 -36.48 32.65
CA VAL A 307 -8.28 -36.01 31.26
C VAL A 307 -9.58 -35.41 30.71
N ALA A 308 -9.50 -34.17 30.24
CA ALA A 308 -10.61 -33.43 29.62
C ALA A 308 -10.89 -33.93 28.18
N PRO A 309 -12.14 -33.76 27.67
CA PRO A 309 -12.42 -33.99 26.26
C PRO A 309 -11.57 -33.04 25.39
N HIS A 310 -11.02 -33.59 24.32
CA HIS A 310 -10.18 -32.91 23.36
C HIS A 310 -10.88 -32.92 21.99
N PHE A 311 -10.83 -31.80 21.28
CA PHE A 311 -11.43 -31.69 19.95
C PHE A 311 -10.49 -30.98 18.97
N LYS A 312 -10.65 -31.28 17.69
CA LYS A 312 -9.99 -30.57 16.58
C LYS A 312 -11.00 -29.77 15.78
N LEU A 313 -10.63 -28.57 15.37
CA LEU A 313 -11.35 -27.80 14.37
C LEU A 313 -10.76 -28.09 12.99
N LEU A 314 -11.60 -28.51 12.04
CA LEU A 314 -11.25 -28.63 10.64
C LEU A 314 -12.13 -27.69 9.80
N VAL A 315 -11.58 -27.17 8.70
CA VAL A 315 -12.34 -26.50 7.65
C VAL A 315 -11.97 -27.14 6.31
N ASP A 316 -12.97 -27.60 5.56
CA ASP A 316 -12.80 -28.37 4.32
C ASP A 316 -11.84 -29.57 4.45
N GLY A 317 -11.87 -30.22 5.61
CA GLY A 317 -11.01 -31.35 5.94
C GLY A 317 -9.59 -30.99 6.37
N GLN A 318 -9.21 -29.71 6.37
CA GLN A 318 -7.91 -29.23 6.86
C GLN A 318 -7.99 -28.87 8.34
N VAL A 319 -7.05 -29.38 9.16
CA VAL A 319 -6.97 -29.05 10.60
C VAL A 319 -6.51 -27.61 10.78
N ILE A 320 -7.33 -26.81 11.47
CA ILE A 320 -7.04 -25.41 11.81
C ILE A 320 -6.41 -25.30 13.21
N GLY A 321 -6.86 -26.12 14.15
CA GLY A 321 -6.33 -26.16 15.52
C GLY A 321 -7.09 -27.16 16.40
N ASP A 322 -6.75 -27.21 17.69
CA ASP A 322 -7.41 -28.07 18.70
C ASP A 322 -7.75 -27.33 20.00
N GLY A 323 -8.56 -27.97 20.84
CA GLY A 323 -8.91 -27.47 22.17
C GLY A 323 -9.22 -28.58 23.17
N LYS A 324 -8.91 -28.34 24.45
CA LYS A 324 -9.28 -29.20 25.58
C LYS A 324 -10.39 -28.54 26.40
N ALA A 325 -11.57 -29.15 26.45
CA ALA A 325 -12.73 -28.62 27.17
C ALA A 325 -12.64 -28.94 28.67
N THR A 326 -11.84 -28.17 29.41
CA THR A 326 -11.49 -28.39 30.82
C THR A 326 -12.53 -27.85 31.81
N THR A 327 -13.41 -26.98 31.35
CA THR A 327 -14.43 -26.33 32.17
C THR A 327 -15.74 -27.11 32.16
N SER A 328 -16.54 -26.97 33.22
CA SER A 328 -17.89 -27.53 33.32
C SER A 328 -18.98 -26.61 32.72
N THR A 329 -18.60 -25.44 32.21
CA THR A 329 -19.46 -24.46 31.53
C THR A 329 -18.80 -23.99 30.24
N ALA A 330 -19.59 -23.68 29.21
CA ALA A 330 -19.11 -23.29 27.89
C ALA A 330 -18.05 -22.17 27.95
N ALA A 331 -16.92 -22.41 27.30
CA ALA A 331 -15.83 -21.46 27.12
C ALA A 331 -15.51 -21.32 25.62
N PRO A 332 -15.07 -20.14 25.17
CA PRO A 332 -14.69 -19.92 23.77
C PRO A 332 -13.29 -20.47 23.49
N TYR A 333 -13.14 -21.16 22.36
CA TYR A 333 -11.88 -21.60 21.77
C TYR A 333 -11.76 -20.96 20.39
N SER A 334 -10.83 -20.02 20.22
CA SER A 334 -10.71 -19.20 19.01
C SER A 334 -9.62 -19.73 18.07
N PHE A 335 -9.95 -19.74 16.78
CA PHE A 335 -9.11 -20.19 15.68
C PHE A 335 -9.19 -19.19 14.52
N LYS A 336 -8.15 -19.11 13.69
CA LYS A 336 -8.16 -18.34 12.44
C LYS A 336 -7.97 -19.29 11.26
N ALA A 337 -8.85 -19.22 10.26
CA ALA A 337 -8.80 -20.05 9.06
C ALA A 337 -8.77 -19.17 7.81
N ASN A 338 -7.79 -19.39 6.92
CA ASN A 338 -7.75 -18.72 5.62
C ASN A 338 -8.62 -19.49 4.63
N VAL A 339 -9.77 -18.91 4.26
CA VAL A 339 -10.78 -19.54 3.40
C VAL A 339 -11.33 -18.56 2.39
N ASP A 340 -12.08 -19.04 1.41
CA ASP A 340 -12.71 -18.17 0.41
C ASP A 340 -14.03 -17.61 0.91
N PRO A 341 -14.09 -16.33 1.34
CA PRO A 341 -15.27 -15.80 2.01
C PRO A 341 -16.51 -15.76 1.10
N THR A 342 -16.34 -15.96 -0.20
CA THR A 342 -17.41 -15.99 -1.19
C THR A 342 -18.03 -17.38 -1.40
N LYS A 343 -17.49 -18.42 -0.75
CA LYS A 343 -17.90 -19.82 -0.93
C LYS A 343 -18.42 -20.45 0.36
N ALA A 344 -19.22 -21.50 0.18
CA ALA A 344 -19.62 -22.36 1.28
C ALA A 344 -18.46 -23.29 1.64
N HIS A 345 -18.30 -23.59 2.94
CA HIS A 345 -17.25 -24.44 3.48
C HIS A 345 -17.81 -25.42 4.52
N ASP A 346 -17.09 -26.52 4.71
CA ASP A 346 -17.39 -27.54 5.71
C ASP A 346 -16.58 -27.30 6.99
N VAL A 347 -17.23 -26.87 8.06
CA VAL A 347 -16.56 -26.69 9.38
C VAL A 347 -16.85 -27.90 10.26
N GLN A 348 -15.82 -28.55 10.79
CA GLN A 348 -15.96 -29.78 11.58
C GLN A 348 -15.29 -29.65 12.94
N ILE A 349 -15.98 -30.12 13.98
CA ILE A 349 -15.47 -30.20 15.36
C ILE A 349 -15.36 -31.68 15.68
N VAL A 350 -14.14 -32.19 15.63
CA VAL A 350 -13.85 -33.62 15.76
C VAL A 350 -13.48 -33.92 17.21
N TYR A 351 -14.39 -34.55 17.94
CA TYR A 351 -14.16 -35.07 19.29
C TYR A 351 -13.43 -36.41 19.21
N ASP A 352 -12.15 -36.45 19.59
CA ASP A 352 -11.24 -37.54 19.20
C ASP A 352 -10.68 -38.39 20.36
N ASN A 353 -10.95 -38.01 21.61
CA ASN A 353 -10.44 -38.70 22.79
C ASN A 353 -11.53 -39.26 23.71
N ASP A 354 -12.68 -39.64 23.17
CA ASP A 354 -13.74 -40.28 23.93
C ASP A 354 -13.27 -41.57 24.65
N ALA A 355 -13.60 -41.68 25.95
CA ALA A 355 -13.35 -42.88 26.75
C ALA A 355 -14.11 -42.85 28.08
N THR A 356 -14.58 -44.02 28.51
CA THR A 356 -15.06 -44.23 29.88
C THR A 356 -13.91 -44.70 30.78
N VAL A 357 -13.59 -43.94 31.84
CA VAL A 357 -12.53 -44.26 32.81
C VAL A 357 -13.13 -44.33 34.22
N ASN A 358 -12.96 -45.46 34.90
CA ASN A 358 -13.50 -45.71 36.25
C ASN A 358 -15.02 -45.46 36.38
N GLY A 359 -15.78 -45.75 35.33
CA GLY A 359 -17.24 -45.57 35.29
C GLY A 359 -17.69 -44.12 35.08
N VAL A 360 -16.75 -43.17 34.89
CA VAL A 360 -17.05 -41.81 34.45
C VAL A 360 -16.79 -41.73 32.96
N ASP A 361 -17.75 -41.21 32.22
CA ASP A 361 -17.69 -41.08 30.78
C ASP A 361 -17.17 -39.69 30.37
N ARG A 362 -16.16 -39.64 29.49
CA ARG A 362 -15.63 -38.39 28.98
C ARG A 362 -16.59 -37.87 27.92
N ASN A 363 -16.99 -36.62 28.04
CA ASN A 363 -18.03 -36.07 27.16
C ASN A 363 -17.68 -34.64 26.76
N LEU A 364 -17.74 -34.35 25.46
CA LEU A 364 -17.63 -33.01 24.91
C LEU A 364 -19.03 -32.41 24.73
N PHE A 365 -19.18 -31.13 25.07
CA PHE A 365 -20.40 -30.38 24.81
C PHE A 365 -20.05 -29.15 23.99
N VAL A 366 -20.58 -29.04 22.77
CA VAL A 366 -20.40 -27.88 21.89
C VAL A 366 -21.71 -27.11 21.87
N LYS A 367 -21.71 -25.89 22.42
CA LYS A 367 -22.91 -25.06 22.47
C LYS A 367 -23.17 -24.37 21.13
N SER A 368 -22.12 -23.79 20.54
CA SER A 368 -22.18 -23.12 19.25
C SER A 368 -20.80 -22.97 18.64
N VAL A 369 -20.76 -22.65 17.35
CA VAL A 369 -19.56 -22.24 16.62
C VAL A 369 -19.85 -20.91 15.96
N ALA A 370 -19.08 -19.88 16.26
CA ALA A 370 -19.12 -18.63 15.52
C ALA A 370 -18.14 -18.71 14.34
N ILE A 371 -18.59 -18.44 13.13
CA ILE A 371 -17.78 -18.37 11.90
C ILE A 371 -17.86 -16.93 11.42
N ASN A 372 -16.72 -16.25 11.34
CA ASN A 372 -16.63 -14.83 11.06
C ASN A 372 -17.68 -14.02 11.84
N GLY A 373 -17.83 -14.22 13.15
CA GLY A 373 -18.87 -13.54 13.96
C GLY A 373 -20.32 -14.05 13.81
N HIS A 374 -20.65 -14.84 12.79
CA HIS A 374 -21.95 -15.49 12.64
C HIS A 374 -22.06 -16.73 13.52
N THR A 375 -22.94 -16.71 14.52
CA THR A 375 -23.10 -17.84 15.46
C THR A 375 -24.02 -18.92 14.92
N VAL A 376 -23.49 -20.14 14.77
CA VAL A 376 -24.23 -21.37 14.46
C VAL A 376 -24.38 -22.19 15.74
N ALA A 377 -25.61 -22.36 16.23
CA ALA A 377 -25.89 -23.26 17.35
C ALA A 377 -25.62 -24.73 16.95
N ALA A 378 -25.11 -25.56 17.87
CA ALA A 378 -24.86 -26.97 17.59
C ALA A 378 -26.12 -27.78 17.22
N THR A 379 -27.31 -27.25 17.56
CA THR A 379 -28.63 -27.80 17.22
C THR A 379 -29.26 -27.20 15.96
N SER A 380 -28.52 -26.33 15.24
CA SER A 380 -29.01 -25.71 14.01
C SER A 380 -29.25 -26.75 12.91
N SER A 381 -30.18 -26.46 12.00
CA SER A 381 -30.55 -27.38 10.90
C SER A 381 -29.43 -27.64 9.89
N ILE A 382 -28.39 -26.80 9.86
CA ILE A 382 -27.19 -26.99 9.03
C ILE A 382 -26.11 -27.84 9.70
N VAL A 383 -26.34 -28.27 10.94
CA VAL A 383 -25.40 -29.04 11.75
C VAL A 383 -25.84 -30.49 11.83
N THR A 384 -24.89 -31.39 11.64
CA THR A 384 -25.04 -32.83 11.81
C THR A 384 -23.97 -33.36 12.74
N TYR A 385 -24.23 -34.48 13.40
CA TYR A 385 -23.25 -35.16 14.24
C TYR A 385 -23.05 -36.57 13.73
N ASP A 386 -21.86 -36.84 13.21
CA ASP A 386 -21.44 -38.17 12.80
C ASP A 386 -20.76 -38.88 13.97
N LYS A 387 -21.42 -39.92 14.49
CA LYS A 387 -21.01 -40.58 15.73
C LYS A 387 -20.00 -41.68 15.46
N GLY A 388 -18.99 -41.76 16.31
CA GLY A 388 -17.92 -42.74 16.25
C GLY A 388 -16.88 -42.39 15.19
N VAL A 389 -16.70 -43.30 14.24
CA VAL A 389 -15.78 -43.08 13.12
C VAL A 389 -16.44 -42.10 12.16
N VAL A 390 -15.74 -41.01 11.81
CA VAL A 390 -16.24 -39.99 10.88
C VAL A 390 -16.23 -40.55 9.45
N ASP A 391 -17.30 -41.27 9.07
CA ASP A 391 -17.44 -41.99 7.81
C ASP A 391 -18.75 -41.72 7.06
N GLY A 392 -19.60 -40.85 7.61
CA GLY A 392 -20.88 -40.43 7.05
C GLY A 392 -22.01 -41.44 7.21
N LYS A 393 -21.86 -42.53 7.99
CA LYS A 393 -22.90 -43.55 8.15
C LYS A 393 -23.80 -43.34 9.35
N ASP A 394 -23.24 -42.97 10.50
CA ASP A 394 -23.96 -42.86 11.79
C ASP A 394 -24.34 -41.41 12.11
N VAL A 395 -24.78 -40.69 11.08
CA VAL A 395 -25.09 -39.26 11.12
C VAL A 395 -26.47 -39.01 11.72
N VAL A 396 -26.51 -38.20 12.78
CA VAL A 396 -27.73 -37.68 13.40
C VAL A 396 -27.81 -36.16 13.26
N ALA A 397 -28.95 -35.57 13.59
CA ALA A 397 -29.08 -34.12 13.69
C ALA A 397 -28.11 -33.55 14.72
N GLY A 398 -27.59 -32.35 14.47
CA GLY A 398 -26.70 -31.65 15.39
C GLY A 398 -27.28 -31.56 16.79
N GLN A 399 -26.42 -31.77 17.79
CA GLN A 399 -26.78 -31.72 19.20
C GLN A 399 -25.59 -31.19 20.02
N GLU A 400 -25.88 -30.62 21.18
CA GLU A 400 -24.84 -30.05 22.05
C GLU A 400 -23.93 -31.13 22.66
N GLY A 401 -24.53 -32.21 23.18
CA GLY A 401 -23.78 -33.30 23.79
C GLY A 401 -23.21 -34.27 22.75
N MET A 402 -21.89 -34.28 22.62
CA MET A 402 -21.14 -35.29 21.87
C MET A 402 -20.71 -36.39 22.84
N TYR A 403 -21.63 -37.35 23.08
CA TYR A 403 -21.45 -38.44 24.05
C TYR A 403 -20.58 -39.60 23.54
N TRP A 404 -20.18 -39.55 22.29
CA TRP A 404 -19.28 -40.50 21.67
C TRP A 404 -18.20 -39.72 20.92
N GLY A 405 -17.04 -40.32 20.67
CA GLY A 405 -16.10 -39.76 19.68
C GLY A 405 -16.82 -39.52 18.35
N GLY A 406 -16.37 -38.60 17.51
CA GLY A 406 -17.02 -38.29 16.22
C GLY A 406 -16.88 -36.83 15.80
N ALA A 407 -17.63 -36.40 14.79
CA ALA A 407 -17.54 -35.05 14.24
C ALA A 407 -18.89 -34.33 14.23
N LEU A 408 -18.94 -33.15 14.83
CA LEU A 408 -20.02 -32.19 14.62
C LEU A 408 -19.70 -31.42 13.34
N ASN A 409 -20.46 -31.65 12.28
CA ASN A 409 -20.25 -31.09 10.94
C ASN A 409 -21.24 -29.96 10.67
N ILE A 410 -20.73 -28.80 10.29
CA ILE A 410 -21.49 -27.61 9.92
C ILE A 410 -21.31 -27.39 8.41
N LYS A 411 -22.40 -27.51 7.66
CA LYS A 411 -22.45 -27.13 6.24
C LYS A 411 -22.65 -25.62 6.15
N ALA A 412 -21.57 -24.85 6.28
CA ALA A 412 -21.63 -23.41 6.40
C ALA A 412 -21.72 -22.75 5.01
N GLY A 413 -22.77 -21.95 4.78
CA GLY A 413 -22.93 -21.19 3.53
C GLY A 413 -21.94 -20.03 3.44
N ALA A 414 -21.75 -19.49 2.23
CA ALA A 414 -20.87 -18.33 1.97
C ALA A 414 -21.26 -17.10 2.80
N ASP A 415 -22.53 -16.97 3.16
CA ASP A 415 -23.06 -15.91 4.02
C ASP A 415 -22.48 -15.91 5.45
N LEU A 416 -21.89 -17.03 5.89
CA LEU A 416 -21.22 -17.13 7.19
C LEU A 416 -19.74 -16.76 7.13
N PHE A 417 -19.16 -16.64 5.93
CA PHE A 417 -17.74 -16.31 5.71
C PHE A 417 -17.52 -14.94 5.09
N GLY A 418 -18.54 -14.37 4.42
CA GLY A 418 -18.52 -13.00 3.94
C GLY A 418 -18.24 -12.01 5.08
N ALA A 419 -17.82 -10.79 4.73
CA ALA A 419 -17.74 -9.71 5.70
C ALA A 419 -19.12 -9.57 6.37
N VAL A 420 -19.18 -9.88 7.66
CA VAL A 420 -20.26 -9.35 8.48
C VAL A 420 -20.21 -7.85 8.24
N GLY A 421 -21.34 -7.21 7.93
CA GLY A 421 -21.44 -5.76 7.96
C GLY A 421 -21.19 -5.32 9.39
N THR A 422 -19.90 -5.26 9.74
CA THR A 422 -19.31 -5.43 11.07
C THR A 422 -19.97 -6.58 11.86
N THR A 423 -19.23 -7.33 12.68
CA THR A 423 -19.89 -7.84 13.89
C THR A 423 -20.69 -6.65 14.46
N PRO A 424 -21.96 -6.77 14.90
CA PRO A 424 -22.48 -5.74 15.77
C PRO A 424 -21.39 -5.61 16.83
N ASP A 425 -20.71 -4.45 16.86
CA ASP A 425 -19.81 -4.14 17.95
C ASP A 425 -20.54 -4.61 19.19
N PRO A 426 -19.89 -5.39 20.08
CA PRO A 426 -20.56 -5.96 21.24
C PRO A 426 -21.44 -4.87 21.81
N VAL A 427 -22.78 -5.03 21.71
CA VAL A 427 -23.76 -3.90 21.69
C VAL A 427 -23.18 -2.75 22.48
N PRO A 428 -22.70 -1.66 21.83
CA PRO A 428 -21.71 -0.77 22.40
C PRO A 428 -22.05 -0.48 23.84
N THR A 429 -21.30 -1.08 24.76
CA THR A 429 -21.72 -1.06 26.16
C THR A 429 -21.68 0.37 26.64
N ALA A 430 -22.82 0.86 27.13
CA ALA A 430 -22.93 2.20 27.66
C ALA A 430 -21.77 2.46 28.64
N PRO A 431 -21.08 3.61 28.53
CA PRO A 431 -19.94 3.90 29.39
C PRO A 431 -20.29 3.78 30.87
N THR A 432 -19.49 3.02 31.61
CA THR A 432 -19.74 2.75 33.04
C THR A 432 -18.95 3.67 33.98
N LYS A 433 -17.96 4.39 33.46
CA LYS A 433 -17.18 5.38 34.23
C LYS A 433 -17.92 6.72 34.29
N PRO A 434 -17.74 7.52 35.36
CA PRO A 434 -18.22 8.89 35.40
C PRO A 434 -17.72 9.69 34.19
N ALA A 435 -18.64 10.29 33.45
CA ALA A 435 -18.34 11.08 32.25
C ALA A 435 -19.31 12.25 32.14
N PHE A 436 -18.92 13.26 31.36
CA PHE A 436 -19.87 14.22 30.81
C PHE A 436 -20.35 13.76 29.43
N TYR A 437 -21.49 14.29 29.01
CA TYR A 437 -22.11 13.96 27.73
C TYR A 437 -22.51 15.24 27.00
N VAL A 438 -22.30 15.25 25.69
CA VAL A 438 -22.77 16.31 24.78
C VAL A 438 -23.77 15.69 23.80
N ALA A 439 -24.91 16.33 23.59
CA ALA A 439 -25.92 15.86 22.63
C ALA A 439 -26.63 17.02 21.93
N THR A 440 -27.09 16.80 20.70
CA THR A 440 -27.87 17.80 19.92
C THR A 440 -29.21 18.17 20.56
N ASN A 441 -29.74 17.34 21.46
CA ASN A 441 -30.91 17.61 22.29
C ASN A 441 -30.58 18.05 23.74
N GLY A 442 -29.31 18.37 24.01
CA GLY A 442 -28.80 18.79 25.31
C GLY A 442 -29.11 20.24 25.68
N LYS A 443 -28.72 20.64 26.91
CA LYS A 443 -28.75 22.04 27.37
C LYS A 443 -27.55 22.36 28.25
N ASP A 444 -26.87 23.47 28.00
CA ASP A 444 -25.70 23.89 28.78
C ASP A 444 -26.00 24.30 30.23
N THR A 445 -27.29 24.40 30.59
CA THR A 445 -27.75 24.60 31.96
C THR A 445 -27.91 23.30 32.76
N TRP A 446 -27.85 22.14 32.11
CA TRP A 446 -27.94 20.83 32.77
C TRP A 446 -26.61 20.42 33.41
N SER A 447 -26.60 19.29 34.13
CA SER A 447 -25.41 18.78 34.80
C SER A 447 -24.39 18.15 33.83
N GLY A 448 -24.86 17.70 32.65
CA GLY A 448 -24.06 16.99 31.67
C GLY A 448 -23.74 15.54 32.03
N LYS A 449 -24.23 15.03 33.17
CA LYS A 449 -23.85 13.68 33.68
C LYS A 449 -24.75 12.54 33.20
N LEU A 450 -25.80 12.86 32.45
CA LEU A 450 -26.71 11.88 31.86
C LEU A 450 -26.50 11.85 30.36
N SER A 451 -26.42 10.64 29.79
CA SER A 451 -26.23 10.45 28.35
C SER A 451 -27.46 10.87 27.52
N ALA A 452 -28.63 10.96 28.14
CA ALA A 452 -29.88 11.44 27.54
C ALA A 452 -30.65 12.31 28.55
N PRO A 453 -31.56 13.19 28.07
CA PRO A 453 -32.45 13.94 28.95
C PRO A 453 -33.24 13.02 29.88
N ASN A 454 -33.39 13.41 31.14
CA ASN A 454 -34.30 12.71 32.06
C ASN A 454 -35.77 12.94 31.67
N ALA A 455 -36.67 12.09 32.18
CA ALA A 455 -38.07 12.06 31.76
C ALA A 455 -38.85 13.38 31.99
N ASP A 456 -38.42 14.18 32.98
CA ASP A 456 -38.98 15.49 33.32
C ASP A 456 -38.27 16.66 32.61
N GLY A 457 -37.20 16.40 31.85
CA GLY A 457 -36.46 17.40 31.08
C GLY A 457 -35.75 18.44 31.94
N THR A 458 -35.42 18.10 33.19
CA THR A 458 -34.75 18.96 34.16
C THR A 458 -33.24 18.77 34.19
N ASP A 459 -32.74 17.64 33.68
CA ASP A 459 -31.31 17.33 33.58
C ASP A 459 -31.02 16.45 32.34
N GLY A 460 -29.77 16.38 31.91
CA GLY A 460 -29.37 15.72 30.67
C GLY A 460 -27.94 16.06 30.23
N PRO A 461 -27.60 15.76 28.97
CA PRO A 461 -26.31 16.11 28.37
C PRO A 461 -26.17 17.63 28.13
N PHE A 462 -24.94 18.13 28.07
CA PHE A 462 -24.66 19.49 27.59
C PHE A 462 -25.04 19.64 26.11
N ALA A 463 -25.28 20.87 25.67
CA ALA A 463 -25.51 21.18 24.25
C ALA A 463 -24.21 21.45 23.50
N SER A 464 -23.15 21.89 24.19
CA SER A 464 -21.89 22.32 23.58
C SER A 464 -20.65 21.62 24.18
N LEU A 465 -19.63 21.43 23.34
CA LEU A 465 -18.33 20.88 23.76
C LEU A 465 -17.59 21.82 24.71
N GLU A 466 -17.72 23.12 24.52
CA GLU A 466 -17.10 24.14 25.37
C GLU A 466 -17.66 24.09 26.79
N LYS A 467 -18.95 23.77 26.94
CA LYS A 467 -19.55 23.58 28.26
C LYS A 467 -19.02 22.32 28.93
N ALA A 468 -18.87 21.23 28.18
CA ALA A 468 -18.28 19.99 28.67
C ALA A 468 -16.81 20.18 29.10
N GLN A 469 -16.00 20.85 28.28
CA GLN A 469 -14.63 21.25 28.61
C GLN A 469 -14.58 22.05 29.92
N ALA A 470 -15.40 23.10 30.05
CA ALA A 470 -15.45 23.92 31.25
C ALA A 470 -15.87 23.10 32.49
N ALA A 471 -16.72 22.08 32.31
CA ALA A 471 -17.13 21.18 33.39
C ALA A 471 -16.01 20.21 33.81
N MET A 472 -15.25 19.65 32.86
CA MET A 472 -14.06 18.83 33.16
C MET A 472 -12.98 19.64 33.88
N ARG A 473 -12.68 20.86 33.39
CA ARG A 473 -11.75 21.79 34.07
C ARG A 473 -12.17 22.12 35.51
N ALA A 474 -13.47 22.14 35.79
CA ALA A 474 -14.00 22.41 37.12
C ALA A 474 -14.12 21.14 38.00
N ASN A 475 -13.89 19.94 37.45
CA ASN A 475 -14.10 18.68 38.13
C ASN A 475 -12.96 17.69 37.86
N THR A 476 -12.04 17.57 38.82
CA THR A 476 -10.87 16.69 38.72
C THR A 476 -11.18 15.19 38.78
N ALA A 477 -12.43 14.79 38.95
CA ALA A 477 -12.85 13.38 39.01
C ALA A 477 -13.46 12.86 37.70
N ILE A 478 -13.70 13.74 36.72
CA ILE A 478 -14.24 13.38 35.41
C ILE A 478 -13.37 14.03 34.35
N ASP A 479 -12.62 13.21 33.62
CA ASP A 479 -11.71 13.58 32.54
C ASP A 479 -12.30 13.28 31.16
N THR A 480 -13.43 12.59 31.07
CA THR A 480 -13.99 12.08 29.82
C THR A 480 -15.31 12.77 29.47
N THR A 481 -15.44 13.15 28.20
CA THR A 481 -16.68 13.59 27.57
C THR A 481 -17.03 12.67 26.41
N TYR A 482 -18.24 12.10 26.43
CA TYR A 482 -18.82 11.37 25.30
C TYR A 482 -19.73 12.26 24.47
N VAL A 483 -19.47 12.36 23.17
CA VAL A 483 -20.26 13.14 22.22
C VAL A 483 -21.26 12.20 21.53
N ARG A 484 -22.56 12.50 21.68
CA ARG A 484 -23.65 11.73 21.08
C ARG A 484 -23.79 12.03 19.59
N GLU A 485 -24.39 11.08 18.87
CA GLU A 485 -24.80 11.14 17.47
C GLU A 485 -25.41 12.50 17.08
N GLY A 486 -25.04 12.97 15.90
CA GLY A 486 -25.56 14.19 15.29
C GLY A 486 -24.47 15.19 14.87
N THR A 487 -24.92 16.26 14.21
CA THR A 487 -24.02 17.28 13.64
C THR A 487 -24.00 18.54 14.50
N TYR A 488 -22.81 18.90 14.97
CA TYR A 488 -22.47 20.08 15.76
C TYR A 488 -21.78 21.10 14.86
N HIS A 489 -22.53 22.10 14.41
CA HIS A 489 -21.99 23.18 13.57
C HIS A 489 -21.26 24.20 14.44
N LEU A 490 -19.93 24.19 14.38
CA LEU A 490 -19.07 25.04 15.18
C LEU A 490 -18.85 26.39 14.50
N THR A 491 -19.11 27.47 15.24
CA THR A 491 -18.83 28.84 14.78
C THR A 491 -17.53 29.40 15.37
N LYS A 492 -16.85 28.62 16.21
CA LYS A 492 -15.56 28.95 16.85
C LYS A 492 -14.80 27.67 17.15
N THR A 493 -13.48 27.75 17.17
CA THR A 493 -12.59 26.65 17.54
C THR A 493 -12.76 26.25 19.01
N LEU A 494 -12.84 24.95 19.29
CA LEU A 494 -12.67 24.40 20.64
C LEU A 494 -11.18 24.36 20.96
N GLU A 495 -10.71 25.31 21.78
CA GLU A 495 -9.30 25.40 22.18
C GLU A 495 -9.05 24.68 23.51
N LEU A 496 -8.35 23.54 23.44
CA LEU A 496 -7.84 22.76 24.55
C LEU A 496 -6.44 23.27 24.92
N THR A 497 -6.20 23.55 26.19
CA THR A 497 -4.93 24.12 26.68
C THR A 497 -4.31 23.21 27.73
N ALA A 498 -3.23 23.64 28.37
CA ALA A 498 -2.64 22.93 29.52
C ALA A 498 -3.64 22.65 30.68
N LEU A 499 -4.77 23.38 30.73
CA LEU A 499 -5.85 23.12 31.69
C LEU A 499 -6.67 21.86 31.36
N ASP A 500 -6.47 21.28 30.18
CA ASP A 500 -7.18 20.11 29.68
C ASP A 500 -6.28 18.88 29.60
N ASN A 501 -5.11 18.90 30.24
CA ASN A 501 -4.21 17.76 30.20
C ASN A 501 -4.89 16.51 30.76
N GLY A 502 -4.79 15.40 30.04
CA GLY A 502 -5.46 14.14 30.39
C GLY A 502 -6.96 14.11 30.07
N HIS A 503 -7.55 15.13 29.43
CA HIS A 503 -8.96 15.09 29.05
C HIS A 503 -9.18 14.24 27.79
N HIS A 504 -10.31 13.52 27.76
CA HIS A 504 -10.72 12.66 26.67
C HIS A 504 -12.03 13.15 26.05
N PHE A 505 -12.02 13.47 24.76
CA PHE A 505 -13.22 13.75 23.97
C PHE A 505 -13.42 12.61 22.99
N GLN A 506 -14.48 11.83 23.20
CA GLN A 506 -14.71 10.59 22.45
C GLN A 506 -16.13 10.55 21.91
N ASN A 507 -16.38 9.80 20.85
CA ASN A 507 -17.74 9.43 20.48
C ASN A 507 -18.41 8.60 21.58
N TYR A 508 -19.73 8.73 21.72
CA TYR A 508 -20.49 7.73 22.44
C TYR A 508 -20.38 6.39 21.70
N PRO A 509 -20.13 5.26 22.41
CA PRO A 509 -19.87 3.99 21.74
C PRO A 509 -20.92 3.64 20.66
N GLY A 510 -20.44 3.36 19.44
CA GLY A 510 -21.25 3.02 18.27
C GLY A 510 -21.97 4.20 17.60
N GLU A 511 -21.73 5.44 18.03
CA GLU A 511 -22.24 6.66 17.40
C GLU A 511 -21.11 7.39 16.66
N THR A 512 -21.44 8.16 15.62
CA THR A 512 -20.51 8.89 14.75
C THR A 512 -20.79 10.40 14.79
N PRO A 513 -20.49 11.09 15.91
CA PRO A 513 -20.75 12.51 16.05
C PRO A 513 -19.93 13.34 15.04
N VAL A 514 -20.56 14.34 14.43
CA VAL A 514 -19.95 15.19 13.41
C VAL A 514 -19.74 16.60 13.95
N LEU A 515 -18.49 17.06 13.95
CA LEU A 515 -18.10 18.45 14.12
C LEU A 515 -17.99 19.07 12.72
N SER A 516 -18.86 20.03 12.38
CA SER A 516 -18.82 20.72 11.10
C SER A 516 -18.40 22.18 11.25
N GLY A 517 -17.49 22.64 10.40
CA GLY A 517 -17.16 24.07 10.23
C GLY A 517 -18.10 24.82 9.29
N GLY A 518 -19.12 24.14 8.76
CA GLY A 518 -20.06 24.63 7.76
C GLY A 518 -21.20 25.48 8.31
N GLU A 519 -21.59 26.49 7.54
CA GLU A 519 -22.85 27.21 7.70
C GLU A 519 -23.93 26.54 6.82
N VAL A 520 -25.04 26.11 7.42
CA VAL A 520 -26.16 25.52 6.68
C VAL A 520 -27.00 26.61 6.00
N VAL A 521 -27.07 26.59 4.67
CA VAL A 521 -27.85 27.52 3.86
C VAL A 521 -29.01 26.79 3.17
N LYS A 522 -30.25 27.23 3.45
CA LYS A 522 -31.49 26.66 2.88
C LYS A 522 -32.29 27.64 2.01
N SER A 523 -31.88 28.90 1.95
CA SER A 523 -32.63 30.00 1.32
C SER A 523 -32.50 30.07 -0.20
N PHE A 524 -32.36 28.91 -0.87
CA PHE A 524 -32.20 28.85 -2.33
C PHE A 524 -33.51 29.10 -3.06
N THR A 525 -33.46 29.97 -4.06
CA THR A 525 -34.54 30.25 -5.01
C THR A 525 -34.12 29.75 -6.38
N SER A 526 -35.01 29.05 -7.09
CA SER A 526 -34.71 28.63 -8.46
C SER A 526 -34.70 29.82 -9.42
N GLU A 527 -33.66 29.92 -10.23
CA GLU A 527 -33.56 30.86 -11.36
C GLU A 527 -33.92 30.18 -12.70
N GLY A 528 -34.35 28.91 -12.68
CA GLY A 528 -34.67 28.10 -13.85
C GLY A 528 -33.48 27.30 -14.38
N ASN A 529 -33.75 26.31 -15.25
CA ASN A 529 -32.74 25.47 -15.90
C ASN A 529 -31.73 24.80 -14.93
N GLY A 530 -32.18 24.39 -13.74
CA GLY A 530 -31.34 23.78 -12.71
C GLY A 530 -30.45 24.76 -11.94
N LEU A 531 -30.51 26.07 -12.24
CA LEU A 531 -29.78 27.10 -11.51
C LEU A 531 -30.60 27.56 -10.29
N TYR A 532 -29.91 27.72 -9.16
CA TYR A 532 -30.47 28.22 -7.91
C TYR A 532 -29.57 29.31 -7.34
N SER A 533 -30.14 30.24 -6.60
CA SER A 533 -29.38 31.26 -5.88
C SER A 533 -29.84 31.49 -4.46
N ALA A 534 -28.91 31.79 -3.56
CA ALA A 534 -29.17 32.18 -2.18
C ALA A 534 -28.42 33.49 -1.86
N LYS A 535 -29.13 34.50 -1.35
CA LYS A 535 -28.51 35.76 -0.91
C LYS A 535 -27.82 35.57 0.44
N LEU A 536 -26.55 35.94 0.52
CA LEU A 536 -25.71 35.78 1.71
C LEU A 536 -25.02 37.10 2.08
N ALA A 537 -24.67 37.24 3.36
CA ALA A 537 -23.89 38.39 3.82
C ALA A 537 -22.42 38.33 3.39
N THR A 538 -21.89 37.11 3.20
CA THR A 538 -20.49 36.84 2.88
C THR A 538 -20.41 35.78 1.79
N ALA A 539 -19.49 35.96 0.84
CA ALA A 539 -19.22 35.00 -0.23
C ALA A 539 -18.83 33.62 0.31
N SER A 540 -19.11 32.55 -0.45
CA SER A 540 -18.74 31.17 -0.09
C SER A 540 -17.24 30.89 -0.21
N ASN A 541 -16.48 31.75 -0.90
CA ASN A 541 -15.08 31.54 -1.28
C ASN A 541 -14.91 30.30 -2.18
N LEU A 542 -14.05 29.35 -1.78
CA LEU A 542 -13.62 28.22 -2.60
C LEU A 542 -14.48 26.96 -2.43
N ASP A 543 -15.41 26.96 -1.47
CA ASP A 543 -16.08 25.73 -1.05
C ASP A 543 -17.61 25.86 -1.00
N LEU A 544 -18.27 24.80 -1.46
CA LEU A 544 -19.70 24.55 -1.30
C LEU A 544 -19.89 23.03 -1.16
N ILE A 545 -20.59 22.58 -0.13
CA ILE A 545 -20.81 21.15 0.12
C ILE A 545 -22.30 20.85 0.01
N VAL A 546 -22.65 19.83 -0.77
CA VAL A 546 -24.03 19.35 -0.94
C VAL A 546 -24.12 17.91 -0.48
N GLY A 547 -24.75 17.68 0.67
CA GLY A 547 -24.62 16.41 1.37
C GLY A 547 -23.19 16.26 1.86
N ASP A 548 -22.48 15.26 1.36
CA ASP A 548 -21.08 15.00 1.65
C ASP A 548 -20.14 15.28 0.47
N ALA A 549 -20.67 15.78 -0.65
CA ALA A 549 -19.88 16.05 -1.86
C ALA A 549 -19.45 17.52 -1.93
N ARG A 550 -18.13 17.75 -1.98
CA ARG A 550 -17.56 19.04 -2.38
C ARG A 550 -17.96 19.35 -3.81
N GLN A 551 -18.57 20.51 -4.02
CA GLN A 551 -19.00 20.99 -5.33
C GLN A 551 -17.84 21.73 -6.01
N HIS A 552 -17.94 21.90 -7.33
CA HIS A 552 -16.89 22.52 -8.13
C HIS A 552 -17.07 24.03 -8.23
N LEU A 553 -16.00 24.79 -8.02
CA LEU A 553 -16.05 26.23 -8.24
C LEU A 553 -16.12 26.50 -9.74
N ALA A 554 -17.16 27.19 -10.19
CA ALA A 554 -17.46 27.33 -11.61
C ALA A 554 -16.27 27.93 -12.36
N GLU A 555 -15.92 27.30 -13.47
CA GLU A 555 -14.75 27.65 -14.26
C GLU A 555 -15.13 27.92 -15.72
N LYS A 556 -14.34 28.77 -16.41
CA LYS A 556 -14.74 29.29 -17.72
C LYS A 556 -15.01 28.21 -18.77
N TYR A 557 -14.37 27.05 -18.65
CA TYR A 557 -14.38 25.99 -19.63
C TYR A 557 -14.74 24.66 -18.97
N ALA A 558 -15.35 23.75 -19.74
CA ALA A 558 -15.89 22.53 -19.18
C ALA A 558 -14.84 21.71 -18.40
N TYR A 559 -15.25 21.27 -17.21
CA TYR A 559 -14.51 20.37 -16.34
C TYR A 559 -14.99 18.92 -16.53
N ASP A 560 -14.05 17.98 -16.52
CA ASP A 560 -14.29 16.53 -16.40
C ASP A 560 -13.44 15.99 -15.25
N SER A 561 -14.09 15.43 -14.24
CA SER A 561 -13.40 14.85 -13.08
C SER A 561 -12.56 13.61 -13.43
N ALA A 562 -12.77 12.99 -14.59
CA ALA A 562 -11.98 11.85 -15.06
C ALA A 562 -10.71 12.26 -15.83
N ASP A 563 -10.55 13.55 -16.16
CA ASP A 563 -9.40 14.05 -16.92
C ASP A 563 -8.83 15.32 -16.25
N PRO A 564 -7.68 15.20 -15.56
CA PRO A 564 -7.07 16.30 -14.81
C PRO A 564 -6.59 17.47 -15.71
N THR A 565 -6.55 17.28 -17.03
CA THR A 565 -6.16 18.32 -17.99
C THR A 565 -7.31 19.28 -18.33
N THR A 566 -8.55 18.89 -18.03
CA THR A 566 -9.73 19.69 -18.40
C THR A 566 -9.90 20.96 -17.57
N GLY A 567 -10.51 21.98 -18.18
CA GLY A 567 -10.64 23.32 -17.63
C GLY A 567 -9.35 24.17 -17.68
N TRP A 568 -8.17 23.56 -17.79
CA TRP A 568 -6.89 24.27 -17.90
C TRP A 568 -6.65 24.79 -19.33
N HIS A 569 -6.14 26.02 -19.43
CA HIS A 569 -5.76 26.67 -20.69
C HIS A 569 -4.30 27.05 -20.71
N PHE A 570 -3.66 26.94 -21.87
CA PHE A 570 -2.29 27.37 -22.06
C PHE A 570 -2.16 28.89 -22.07
N ALA A 571 -1.05 29.37 -21.55
CA ALA A 571 -0.68 30.77 -21.51
C ALA A 571 0.79 30.94 -21.85
N ASP A 572 1.06 32.09 -22.48
CA ASP A 572 2.40 32.51 -22.80
C ASP A 572 3.08 33.19 -21.62
N ALA A 573 4.41 33.25 -21.69
CA ALA A 573 5.20 34.15 -20.86
C ALA A 573 4.74 35.62 -21.02
N ALA A 574 4.94 36.41 -19.96
CA ALA A 574 4.71 37.85 -20.05
C ALA A 574 5.57 38.49 -21.16
N SER A 575 5.17 39.65 -21.67
CA SER A 575 5.90 40.31 -22.77
C SER A 575 7.35 40.69 -22.42
N THR A 576 7.71 40.70 -21.14
CA THR A 576 9.06 40.94 -20.62
C THR A 576 9.84 39.65 -20.34
N GLY A 577 9.30 38.48 -20.71
CA GLY A 577 9.83 37.15 -20.39
C GLY A 577 9.12 36.49 -19.21
N PRO A 578 9.65 35.36 -18.71
CA PRO A 578 9.06 34.64 -17.59
C PRO A 578 8.85 35.51 -16.36
N SER A 579 7.72 35.35 -15.68
CA SER A 579 7.30 36.21 -14.56
C SER A 579 6.44 35.45 -13.57
N GLY A 580 6.70 35.58 -12.27
CA GLY A 580 5.81 35.04 -11.23
C GLY A 580 4.54 35.87 -11.01
N TRP A 581 4.37 37.01 -11.68
CA TRP A 581 3.28 37.97 -11.41
C TRP A 581 2.30 38.14 -12.55
N SER A 582 2.59 37.59 -13.73
CA SER A 582 1.79 37.85 -14.91
C SER A 582 2.00 36.79 -15.97
N ILE A 583 0.91 36.47 -16.66
CA ILE A 583 0.87 35.58 -17.84
C ILE A 583 0.21 36.32 -19.00
N ARG A 584 0.28 35.76 -20.20
CA ARG A 584 -0.50 36.20 -21.35
C ARG A 584 -1.41 35.09 -21.83
N SER A 585 -2.73 35.33 -21.81
CA SER A 585 -3.69 34.38 -22.42
C SER A 585 -3.54 34.38 -23.94
N HIS A 586 -3.85 33.26 -24.59
CA HIS A 586 -3.86 33.20 -26.04
C HIS A 586 -5.04 33.95 -26.66
N GLY A 587 -4.79 34.57 -27.82
CA GLY A 587 -5.81 35.17 -28.68
C GLY A 587 -6.91 35.92 -27.92
N THR A 588 -8.17 35.52 -28.13
CA THR A 588 -9.34 36.13 -27.49
C THR A 588 -9.94 35.24 -26.39
N GLU A 589 -9.17 34.31 -25.84
CA GLU A 589 -9.63 33.39 -24.79
C GLU A 589 -10.02 34.13 -23.51
N VAL A 590 -9.39 35.28 -23.23
CA VAL A 590 -9.75 36.15 -22.11
C VAL A 590 -10.12 37.53 -22.61
N THR A 591 -11.22 38.05 -22.08
CA THR A 591 -11.83 39.32 -22.43
C THR A 591 -12.08 40.15 -21.17
N SER A 592 -12.31 41.45 -21.31
CA SER A 592 -12.61 42.31 -20.16
C SER A 592 -13.89 41.92 -19.42
N SER A 593 -14.83 41.19 -20.05
CA SER A 593 -16.03 40.68 -19.36
C SER A 593 -15.74 39.49 -18.45
N ASP A 594 -14.66 38.76 -18.67
CA ASP A 594 -14.26 37.64 -17.82
C ASP A 594 -13.71 38.12 -16.46
N ILE A 595 -13.22 39.36 -16.42
CA ILE A 595 -12.56 39.95 -15.25
C ILE A 595 -13.57 40.75 -14.43
N GLN A 596 -14.39 40.03 -13.64
CA GLN A 596 -15.37 40.63 -12.74
C GLN A 596 -14.85 40.70 -11.30
N PRO A 597 -15.41 41.58 -10.45
CA PRO A 597 -15.14 41.54 -9.02
C PRO A 597 -15.50 40.17 -8.43
N GLY A 598 -14.49 39.45 -7.94
CA GLY A 598 -14.63 38.10 -7.38
C GLY A 598 -14.05 36.99 -8.26
N THR A 599 -13.78 37.25 -9.55
CA THR A 599 -13.10 36.28 -10.42
C THR A 599 -11.72 35.94 -9.87
N LEU A 600 -11.46 34.65 -9.75
CA LEU A 600 -10.18 34.09 -9.35
C LEU A 600 -9.45 33.51 -10.55
N ILE A 601 -8.16 33.32 -10.40
CA ILE A 601 -7.31 32.63 -11.35
C ILE A 601 -6.43 31.63 -10.59
N GLN A 602 -6.36 30.40 -11.09
CA GLN A 602 -5.37 29.41 -10.68
C GLN A 602 -4.36 29.24 -11.80
N VAL A 603 -3.07 29.30 -11.50
CA VAL A 603 -2.00 29.21 -12.50
C VAL A 603 -0.98 28.16 -12.07
N MET A 604 -0.56 27.30 -12.99
CA MET A 604 0.51 26.31 -12.84
C MET A 604 1.64 26.68 -13.79
N ASP A 605 2.88 26.68 -13.31
CA ASP A 605 4.04 26.80 -14.19
C ASP A 605 4.11 25.61 -15.17
N ALA A 606 4.97 25.69 -16.19
CA ALA A 606 5.02 24.68 -17.26
C ALA A 606 5.48 23.30 -16.77
N GLU A 607 6.36 23.25 -15.76
CA GLU A 607 6.74 22.00 -15.09
C GLU A 607 5.66 21.53 -14.10
N ARG A 608 4.66 22.36 -13.83
CA ARG A 608 3.52 22.06 -12.96
C ARG A 608 3.94 21.68 -11.55
N LEU A 609 4.97 22.36 -11.01
CA LEU A 609 5.52 22.09 -9.66
C LEU A 609 4.59 22.60 -8.55
N GLY A 610 3.77 23.60 -8.83
CA GLY A 610 2.79 24.09 -7.86
C GLY A 610 1.88 25.16 -8.41
N ASP A 611 0.72 25.27 -7.81
CA ASP A 611 -0.29 26.24 -8.24
C ASP A 611 -0.17 27.57 -7.49
N THR A 612 -0.65 28.62 -8.14
CA THR A 612 -0.98 29.89 -7.50
C THR A 612 -2.44 30.22 -7.76
N LEU A 613 -3.26 30.09 -6.72
CA LEU A 613 -4.67 30.49 -6.72
C LEU A 613 -4.84 31.89 -6.10
N THR A 614 -5.28 32.87 -6.89
CA THR A 614 -5.37 34.27 -6.44
C THR A 614 -6.44 35.07 -7.18
N SER A 615 -6.65 36.32 -6.77
CA SER A 615 -7.46 37.28 -7.52
C SER A 615 -6.65 37.93 -8.63
N ILE A 616 -7.34 38.42 -9.66
CA ILE A 616 -6.71 39.14 -10.77
C ILE A 616 -6.56 40.63 -10.40
N ALA A 617 -5.34 41.17 -10.51
CA ALA A 617 -5.06 42.59 -10.27
C ALA A 617 -5.39 43.46 -11.48
N GLY A 618 -5.27 42.92 -12.70
CA GLY A 618 -5.63 43.64 -13.91
C GLY A 618 -5.53 42.77 -15.16
N PHE A 619 -6.18 43.23 -16.23
CA PHE A 619 -6.09 42.64 -17.55
C PHE A 619 -5.91 43.72 -18.61
N ASN A 620 -4.88 43.58 -19.45
CA ASN A 620 -4.65 44.46 -20.60
C ASN A 620 -5.12 43.75 -21.87
N ALA A 621 -6.28 44.16 -22.39
CA ALA A 621 -6.87 43.54 -23.58
C ALA A 621 -6.06 43.71 -24.87
N THR A 622 -5.14 44.68 -24.95
CA THR A 622 -4.29 44.88 -26.13
C THR A 622 -3.11 43.91 -26.13
N THR A 623 -2.57 43.59 -24.95
CA THR A 623 -1.41 42.70 -24.81
C THR A 623 -1.78 41.32 -24.28
N HIS A 624 -3.07 41.07 -24.05
CA HIS A 624 -3.63 39.88 -23.42
C HIS A 624 -2.99 39.51 -22.07
N THR A 625 -2.41 40.50 -21.39
CA THR A 625 -1.67 40.28 -20.15
C THR A 625 -2.61 40.24 -18.97
N ILE A 626 -2.58 39.15 -18.22
CA ILE A 626 -3.26 39.00 -16.93
C ILE A 626 -2.21 39.25 -15.85
N THR A 627 -2.47 40.20 -14.96
CA THR A 627 -1.62 40.49 -13.80
C THR A 627 -2.25 39.91 -12.56
N LEU A 628 -1.49 39.09 -11.84
CA LEU A 628 -1.92 38.46 -10.59
C LEU A 628 -1.83 39.43 -9.42
N LYS A 629 -2.70 39.26 -8.43
CA LYS A 629 -2.63 40.04 -7.18
C LYS A 629 -1.50 39.57 -6.27
N ASN A 630 -1.32 38.26 -6.17
CA ASN A 630 -0.20 37.63 -5.48
C ASN A 630 0.63 36.86 -6.53
N GLY A 631 1.94 37.03 -6.52
CA GLY A 631 2.83 36.29 -7.42
C GLY A 631 3.18 34.90 -6.89
N ALA A 632 3.70 34.07 -7.79
CA ALA A 632 4.24 32.75 -7.52
C ALA A 632 5.72 32.78 -7.12
N SER A 633 6.16 31.71 -6.45
CA SER A 633 7.56 31.43 -6.17
C SER A 633 8.36 31.06 -7.42
N LEU A 634 7.72 30.40 -8.38
CA LEU A 634 8.29 30.00 -9.67
C LEU A 634 7.79 30.93 -10.79
N PRO A 635 8.63 31.26 -11.77
CA PRO A 635 8.22 32.12 -12.89
C PRO A 635 7.34 31.37 -13.88
N PHE A 636 6.27 32.02 -14.35
CA PHE A 636 5.45 31.51 -15.44
C PHE A 636 6.11 31.77 -16.79
N ALA A 637 6.39 30.70 -17.55
CA ALA A 637 7.03 30.72 -18.87
C ALA A 637 6.03 30.28 -19.96
N GLU A 638 6.51 30.14 -21.20
CA GLU A 638 5.70 29.51 -22.28
C GLU A 638 5.26 28.09 -21.84
N GLY A 639 4.04 27.70 -22.20
CA GLY A 639 3.46 26.42 -21.77
C GLY A 639 2.79 26.43 -20.40
N THR A 640 2.85 27.55 -19.65
CA THR A 640 2.10 27.73 -18.39
C THR A 640 0.63 27.44 -18.60
N THR A 641 -0.06 26.89 -17.59
CA THR A 641 -1.51 26.66 -17.66
C THR A 641 -2.27 27.45 -16.61
N TYR A 642 -3.50 27.86 -16.92
CA TYR A 642 -4.37 28.60 -16.01
C TYR A 642 -5.84 28.21 -16.11
N LYS A 643 -6.58 28.49 -15.02
CA LYS A 643 -8.05 28.41 -14.91
C LYS A 643 -8.61 29.76 -14.47
N LEU A 644 -9.71 30.21 -15.09
CA LEU A 644 -10.49 31.33 -14.57
C LEU A 644 -11.70 30.79 -13.81
N LEU A 645 -11.82 31.17 -12.55
CA LEU A 645 -12.74 30.59 -11.59
C LEU A 645 -13.67 31.65 -10.98
N ASN A 646 -14.76 31.20 -10.37
CA ASN A 646 -15.67 32.00 -9.55
C ASN A 646 -16.31 33.19 -10.30
N ASN A 647 -16.75 32.97 -11.54
CA ASN A 647 -17.56 33.94 -12.26
C ASN A 647 -18.98 33.41 -12.43
N ALA A 648 -19.97 34.21 -12.06
CA ALA A 648 -21.39 33.86 -12.17
C ALA A 648 -21.83 33.51 -13.61
N SER A 649 -21.14 34.03 -14.64
CA SER A 649 -21.43 33.67 -16.03
C SER A 649 -20.93 32.29 -16.45
N TYR A 650 -20.09 31.64 -15.64
CA TYR A 650 -19.52 30.33 -15.94
C TYR A 650 -20.34 29.17 -15.38
N VAL A 651 -21.34 29.43 -14.52
CA VAL A 651 -22.14 28.39 -13.87
C VAL A 651 -23.06 27.72 -14.89
N ASP A 652 -22.62 26.62 -15.50
CA ASP A 652 -23.32 25.95 -16.59
C ASP A 652 -23.39 24.42 -16.47
N GLN A 653 -22.45 23.77 -15.75
CA GLN A 653 -22.43 22.33 -15.47
C GLN A 653 -23.06 21.99 -14.11
N ALA A 654 -23.73 20.84 -14.03
CA ALA A 654 -24.25 20.37 -12.76
C ALA A 654 -23.11 20.14 -11.75
N GLY A 655 -23.27 20.66 -10.54
CA GLY A 655 -22.22 20.65 -9.52
C GLY A 655 -21.44 21.95 -9.41
N GLU A 656 -21.61 22.90 -10.34
CA GLU A 656 -20.88 24.17 -10.29
C GLU A 656 -21.55 25.22 -9.41
N PHE A 657 -20.72 26.03 -8.74
CA PHE A 657 -21.17 27.19 -7.98
C PHE A 657 -20.26 28.41 -8.18
N ALA A 658 -20.81 29.62 -7.99
CA ALA A 658 -20.04 30.85 -8.05
C ALA A 658 -20.67 31.97 -7.21
N TRP A 659 -19.85 32.96 -6.86
CA TRP A 659 -20.32 34.19 -6.24
C TRP A 659 -20.74 35.24 -7.27
N ARG A 660 -21.99 35.70 -7.20
CA ARG A 660 -22.49 36.84 -7.98
C ARG A 660 -22.45 38.11 -7.14
N SER A 661 -21.42 38.91 -7.36
CA SER A 661 -21.14 40.12 -6.59
C SER A 661 -22.16 41.25 -6.81
N THR A 662 -22.91 41.26 -7.92
CA THR A 662 -23.87 42.32 -8.24
C THR A 662 -25.09 42.36 -7.32
N ASP A 663 -25.47 41.23 -6.71
CA ASP A 663 -26.58 41.14 -5.77
C ASP A 663 -26.28 40.34 -4.49
N GLY A 664 -25.02 39.93 -4.30
CA GLY A 664 -24.55 39.21 -3.10
C GLY A 664 -25.12 37.81 -2.99
N ALA A 665 -25.21 37.09 -4.12
CA ALA A 665 -25.80 35.76 -4.17
C ALA A 665 -24.76 34.67 -4.46
N LEU A 666 -24.88 33.55 -3.75
CA LEU A 666 -24.26 32.28 -4.14
C LEU A 666 -25.15 31.63 -5.20
N LEU A 667 -24.58 31.30 -6.35
CA LEU A 667 -25.23 30.56 -7.43
C LEU A 667 -24.79 29.10 -7.34
N TYR A 668 -25.71 28.17 -7.61
CA TYR A 668 -25.42 26.74 -7.69
C TYR A 668 -26.24 26.09 -8.80
N LYS A 669 -25.58 25.35 -9.69
CA LYS A 669 -26.19 24.55 -10.74
C LYS A 669 -26.40 23.13 -10.22
N ALA A 670 -27.61 22.83 -9.78
CA ALA A 670 -27.90 21.56 -9.15
C ALA A 670 -28.20 20.45 -10.17
N ALA A 671 -27.68 19.24 -9.93
CA ALA A 671 -28.06 18.05 -10.69
C ALA A 671 -29.54 17.66 -10.49
N SER A 672 -30.10 17.96 -9.31
CA SER A 672 -31.51 17.78 -8.99
C SER A 672 -31.99 18.82 -7.98
N SER A 673 -33.30 19.04 -7.86
CA SER A 673 -33.86 20.01 -6.91
C SER A 673 -33.88 19.53 -5.44
N GLY A 674 -33.48 18.29 -5.16
CA GLY A 674 -33.62 17.66 -3.84
C GLY A 674 -32.84 18.38 -2.73
N PHE A 675 -31.66 18.92 -3.08
CA PHE A 675 -30.78 19.63 -2.15
C PHE A 675 -31.45 20.83 -1.48
N ALA A 676 -32.43 21.48 -2.13
CA ALA A 676 -33.05 22.69 -1.60
C ALA A 676 -33.78 22.45 -0.25
N SER A 677 -34.23 21.21 0.00
CA SER A 677 -34.90 20.84 1.26
C SER A 677 -33.93 20.59 2.41
N THR A 678 -32.76 20.00 2.11
CA THR A 678 -31.69 19.72 3.07
C THR A 678 -30.78 20.93 3.30
N GLY A 679 -30.65 21.78 2.28
CA GLY A 679 -29.69 22.87 2.21
C GLY A 679 -28.34 22.41 1.69
N VAL A 680 -27.39 23.34 1.73
CA VAL A 680 -25.96 23.15 1.46
C VAL A 680 -25.18 23.60 2.69
N GLU A 681 -23.93 23.17 2.81
CA GLU A 681 -23.00 23.70 3.80
C GLU A 681 -21.92 24.55 3.12
N ILE A 682 -21.64 25.71 3.71
CA ILE A 682 -20.56 26.61 3.29
C ILE A 682 -19.52 26.64 4.40
N PRO A 683 -18.31 26.10 4.19
CA PRO A 683 -17.25 26.17 5.19
C PRO A 683 -16.94 27.60 5.66
N ARG A 684 -17.02 27.83 6.98
CA ARG A 684 -16.73 29.13 7.63
C ARG A 684 -15.60 29.07 8.64
N LEU A 685 -15.37 27.91 9.24
CA LEU A 685 -14.35 27.70 10.28
C LEU A 685 -13.27 26.75 9.76
N GLY A 686 -12.02 27.18 9.79
CA GLY A 686 -10.87 26.38 9.35
C GLY A 686 -10.42 25.33 10.38
N THR A 687 -10.42 25.71 11.67
CA THR A 687 -9.98 24.85 12.77
C THR A 687 -11.12 24.57 13.73
N LEU A 688 -11.51 23.30 13.84
CA LEU A 688 -12.60 22.86 14.70
C LEU A 688 -12.11 22.65 16.12
N VAL A 689 -10.96 21.98 16.27
CA VAL A 689 -10.32 21.70 17.56
C VAL A 689 -8.85 22.11 17.50
N ARG A 690 -8.38 22.79 18.54
CA ARG A 690 -6.97 23.15 18.70
C ARG A 690 -6.45 22.69 20.06
N LEU A 691 -5.32 22.01 20.08
CA LEU A 691 -4.55 21.68 21.28
C LEU A 691 -3.37 22.66 21.36
N ASN A 692 -3.38 23.54 22.35
CA ASN A 692 -2.40 24.61 22.50
C ASN A 692 -1.69 24.49 23.86
N GLY A 693 -0.51 23.86 23.87
CA GLY A 693 0.20 23.52 25.10
C GLY A 693 -0.46 22.41 25.92
N ALA A 694 -1.36 21.62 25.31
CA ALA A 694 -2.04 20.51 25.94
C ALA A 694 -1.23 19.20 25.83
N SER A 695 -1.38 18.34 26.83
CA SER A 695 -0.72 17.03 26.87
C SER A 695 -1.64 15.92 27.34
N ASP A 696 -1.37 14.70 26.87
CA ASP A 696 -2.14 13.50 27.22
C ASP A 696 -3.65 13.64 26.92
N VAL A 697 -4.02 14.49 25.94
CA VAL A 697 -5.41 14.63 25.48
C VAL A 697 -5.74 13.52 24.48
N THR A 698 -6.95 12.96 24.60
CA THR A 698 -7.49 12.04 23.60
C THR A 698 -8.60 12.71 22.79
N ILE A 699 -8.50 12.64 21.46
CA ILE A 699 -9.54 12.98 20.50
C ILE A 699 -9.83 11.73 19.68
N ASP A 700 -11.01 11.14 19.86
CA ASP A 700 -11.24 9.76 19.45
C ASP A 700 -12.65 9.52 18.88
N GLY A 701 -12.75 8.84 17.74
CA GLY A 701 -14.03 8.46 17.14
C GLY A 701 -14.89 9.61 16.61
N LEU A 702 -14.34 10.83 16.49
CA LEU A 702 -15.09 12.01 16.05
C LEU A 702 -14.96 12.20 14.53
N THR A 703 -15.99 12.79 13.92
CA THR A 703 -15.95 13.18 12.50
C THR A 703 -15.76 14.70 12.37
N PHE A 704 -14.74 15.14 11.64
CA PHE A 704 -14.44 16.53 11.30
C PHE A 704 -14.86 16.79 9.85
N LYS A 705 -15.79 17.72 9.61
CA LYS A 705 -16.27 18.05 8.26
C LYS A 705 -16.20 19.52 7.92
N ASN A 706 -16.11 19.78 6.61
CA ASN A 706 -16.50 21.04 5.98
C ASN A 706 -15.75 22.25 6.57
N THR A 707 -14.43 22.16 6.64
CA THR A 707 -13.57 23.28 7.03
C THR A 707 -13.13 24.08 5.81
N THR A 708 -12.73 25.33 6.01
CA THR A 708 -12.26 26.17 4.90
C THR A 708 -11.02 25.56 4.25
N THR A 709 -10.90 25.63 2.92
CA THR A 709 -9.73 25.13 2.15
C THR A 709 -8.36 25.39 2.81
N GLY A 710 -8.07 26.62 3.26
CA GLY A 710 -6.79 26.96 3.92
C GLY A 710 -6.73 26.76 5.44
N GLY A 711 -7.59 25.90 5.99
CA GLY A 711 -7.72 25.67 7.43
C GLY A 711 -7.20 24.31 7.88
N ASN A 712 -6.66 24.25 9.10
CA ASN A 712 -6.24 23.01 9.76
C ASN A 712 -7.38 22.50 10.64
N ALA A 713 -8.08 21.42 10.25
CA ALA A 713 -9.30 20.97 10.93
C ALA A 713 -9.04 20.61 12.41
N LEU A 714 -7.94 19.92 12.67
CA LEU A 714 -7.38 19.67 14.00
C LEU A 714 -5.94 20.19 14.06
N GLU A 715 -5.65 21.08 15.01
CA GLU A 715 -4.35 21.76 15.10
C GLU A 715 -3.68 21.52 16.46
N LEU A 716 -2.44 21.03 16.46
CA LEU A 716 -1.60 20.81 17.64
C LEU A 716 -0.46 21.83 17.64
N LEU A 717 -0.42 22.68 18.65
CA LEU A 717 0.60 23.70 18.86
C LEU A 717 1.27 23.51 20.23
N LYS A 718 2.58 23.24 20.25
CA LYS A 718 3.33 22.98 21.49
C LYS A 718 2.70 21.86 22.33
N ALA A 719 2.05 20.90 21.67
CA ALA A 719 1.25 19.86 22.31
C ALA A 719 2.01 18.52 22.29
N SER A 720 1.97 17.78 23.39
CA SER A 720 2.80 16.57 23.53
C SER A 720 2.06 15.41 24.18
N GLY A 721 2.30 14.17 23.70
CA GLY A 721 1.72 12.97 24.30
C GLY A 721 0.23 12.78 24.00
N ASN A 722 -0.31 13.44 22.98
CA ASN A 722 -1.74 13.36 22.67
C ASN A 722 -2.06 12.16 21.78
N HIS A 723 -3.28 11.64 21.91
CA HIS A 723 -3.80 10.50 21.17
C HIS A 723 -4.94 10.96 20.26
N ILE A 724 -4.69 10.96 18.95
CA ILE A 724 -5.65 11.33 17.92
C ILE A 724 -5.96 10.08 17.13
N SER A 725 -7.05 9.40 17.49
CA SER A 725 -7.36 8.06 16.99
C SER A 725 -8.76 7.91 16.43
N ASP A 726 -8.92 7.04 15.43
CA ASP A 726 -10.24 6.60 14.96
C ASP A 726 -11.17 7.74 14.50
N ASN A 727 -10.61 8.90 14.13
CA ASN A 727 -11.37 10.05 13.65
C ASN A 727 -11.55 10.00 12.13
N SER A 728 -12.60 10.65 11.63
CA SER A 728 -12.83 10.84 10.20
C SER A 728 -12.73 12.32 9.82
N PHE A 729 -11.99 12.64 8.77
CA PHE A 729 -11.86 13.98 8.20
C PHE A 729 -12.39 13.96 6.76
N LEU A 730 -13.37 14.81 6.46
CA LEU A 730 -14.01 14.86 5.15
C LEU A 730 -14.25 16.31 4.70
N ASN A 731 -13.87 16.64 3.46
CA ASN A 731 -14.03 17.98 2.89
C ASN A 731 -13.39 19.06 3.76
N VAL A 732 -12.15 18.80 4.20
CA VAL A 732 -11.37 19.74 5.01
C VAL A 732 -10.25 20.36 4.18
N GLY A 733 -9.62 21.39 4.73
CA GLY A 733 -8.34 21.91 4.24
C GLY A 733 -7.22 20.91 4.49
N THR A 734 -6.31 21.24 5.40
CA THR A 734 -5.41 20.28 6.02
C THR A 734 -6.14 19.55 7.16
N ALA A 735 -6.12 18.23 7.18
CA ALA A 735 -6.84 17.46 8.19
C ALA A 735 -6.22 17.62 9.59
N ILE A 736 -4.92 17.34 9.72
CA ILE A 736 -4.20 17.43 11.00
C ILE A 736 -2.89 18.20 10.83
N HIS A 737 -2.66 19.21 11.66
CA HIS A 737 -1.41 19.97 11.69
C HIS A 737 -0.71 19.87 13.04
N LEU A 738 0.59 19.53 13.03
CA LEU A 738 1.47 19.48 14.19
C LEU A 738 2.56 20.53 14.03
N GLY A 739 2.33 21.70 14.63
CA GLY A 739 3.27 22.82 14.58
C GLY A 739 3.85 23.20 15.93
N SER A 740 4.87 24.05 15.90
CA SER A 740 5.47 24.67 17.10
C SER A 740 5.89 23.66 18.18
N ALA A 741 6.75 22.70 17.82
CA ALA A 741 7.30 21.67 18.72
C ALA A 741 6.25 20.72 19.32
N SER A 742 5.22 20.36 18.55
CA SER A 742 4.24 19.37 18.96
C SER A 742 4.81 17.95 18.81
N SER A 743 5.21 17.34 19.92
CA SER A 743 6.10 16.17 19.91
C SER A 743 5.51 14.97 20.65
N ASN A 744 5.93 13.76 20.30
CA ASN A 744 5.51 12.52 20.96
C ASN A 744 3.98 12.29 20.91
N ASN A 745 3.30 12.74 19.86
CA ASN A 745 1.88 12.50 19.66
C ASN A 745 1.66 11.22 18.85
N GLN A 746 0.51 10.59 19.05
CA GLN A 746 0.06 9.41 18.30
C GLN A 746 -1.11 9.81 17.42
N ILE A 747 -0.95 9.64 16.10
CA ILE A 747 -1.99 9.90 15.09
C ILE A 747 -2.29 8.56 14.40
N ALA A 748 -3.38 7.91 14.82
CA ALA A 748 -3.64 6.50 14.54
C ALA A 748 -5.03 6.22 13.96
N HIS A 749 -5.18 5.29 13.03
CA HIS A 749 -6.50 4.79 12.58
C HIS A 749 -7.46 5.85 12.05
N ASN A 750 -6.97 7.03 11.66
CA ASN A 750 -7.83 8.09 11.14
C ASN A 750 -8.11 7.85 9.65
N THR A 751 -9.32 8.21 9.21
CA THR A 751 -9.69 8.26 7.80
C THR A 751 -9.73 9.70 7.33
N LEU A 752 -8.89 10.07 6.37
CA LEU A 752 -8.78 11.43 5.81
C LEU A 752 -9.14 11.36 4.33
N ASN A 753 -10.16 12.09 3.90
CA ASN A 753 -10.66 12.03 2.53
C ASN A 753 -11.14 13.39 2.01
N HIS A 754 -11.03 13.61 0.69
CA HIS A 754 -11.43 14.83 -0.01
C HIS A 754 -10.80 16.08 0.61
N LEU A 755 -9.47 16.10 0.58
CA LEU A 755 -8.63 17.11 1.22
C LEU A 755 -8.32 18.23 0.23
N ALA A 756 -8.60 19.47 0.63
CA ALA A 756 -8.29 20.63 -0.21
C ALA A 756 -6.77 20.84 -0.32
N GLU A 757 -6.06 20.48 0.77
CA GLU A 757 -4.62 20.62 0.93
C GLU A 757 -3.98 19.29 1.41
N ASN A 758 -3.28 19.29 2.55
CA ASN A 758 -2.53 18.14 3.05
C ASN A 758 -3.40 17.18 3.88
N GLY A 759 -2.97 15.93 4.01
CA GLY A 759 -3.53 15.03 5.02
C GLY A 759 -3.03 15.39 6.42
N ILE A 760 -1.74 15.11 6.66
CA ILE A 760 -1.08 15.39 7.94
C ILE A 760 0.17 16.22 7.69
N GLU A 761 0.26 17.38 8.33
CA GLU A 761 1.41 18.29 8.20
C GLU A 761 2.16 18.42 9.53
N MET A 762 3.48 18.31 9.47
CA MET A 762 4.38 18.49 10.61
C MET A 762 5.41 19.58 10.31
N ASP A 763 5.53 20.56 11.20
CA ASP A 763 6.55 21.60 11.11
C ASP A 763 7.09 22.00 12.48
N GLY A 764 7.97 22.99 12.50
CA GLY A 764 8.29 23.71 13.73
C GLY A 764 8.94 22.85 14.80
N ARG A 765 9.71 21.82 14.41
CA ARG A 765 10.37 20.85 15.30
C ARG A 765 9.40 19.95 16.07
N SER A 766 8.26 19.63 15.46
CA SER A 766 7.34 18.59 15.93
C SER A 766 7.96 17.21 15.75
N ASN A 767 8.56 16.68 16.81
CA ASN A 767 9.47 15.54 16.77
C ASN A 767 8.91 14.32 17.51
N GLY A 768 9.41 13.12 17.19
CA GLY A 768 9.05 11.91 17.95
C GLY A 768 7.59 11.47 17.80
N ASN A 769 6.85 11.98 16.81
CA ASN A 769 5.46 11.61 16.58
C ASN A 769 5.36 10.24 15.89
N SER A 770 4.30 9.50 16.20
CA SER A 770 3.96 8.23 15.53
C SER A 770 2.67 8.43 14.72
N ILE A 771 2.79 8.35 13.40
CA ILE A 771 1.68 8.50 12.45
C ILE A 771 1.48 7.15 11.79
N TYR A 772 0.42 6.44 12.16
CA TYR A 772 0.26 5.07 11.70
C TYR A 772 -1.16 4.61 11.43
N ALA A 773 -1.28 3.62 10.53
CA ALA A 773 -2.55 2.99 10.20
C ALA A 773 -3.66 3.99 9.82
N ASN A 774 -3.30 5.14 9.23
CA ASN A 774 -4.26 6.08 8.71
C ASN A 774 -4.57 5.73 7.24
N SER A 775 -5.82 5.95 6.83
CA SER A 775 -6.23 5.89 5.42
C SER A 775 -6.40 7.32 4.92
N ILE A 776 -5.61 7.72 3.92
CA ILE A 776 -5.55 9.09 3.41
C ILE A 776 -5.79 9.05 1.89
N SER A 777 -6.82 9.75 1.40
CA SER A 777 -7.19 9.71 -0.02
C SER A 777 -7.71 11.03 -0.56
N ASN A 778 -7.66 11.19 -1.89
CA ASN A 778 -8.15 12.38 -2.62
C ASN A 778 -7.52 13.66 -2.06
N ILE A 779 -6.20 13.77 -2.26
CA ILE A 779 -5.34 14.78 -1.65
C ILE A 779 -5.06 15.89 -2.66
N GLY A 780 -5.29 17.14 -2.27
CA GLY A 780 -5.01 18.30 -3.10
C GLY A 780 -6.08 18.61 -4.13
N GLU A 781 -7.36 18.47 -3.76
CA GLU A 781 -8.47 18.75 -4.67
C GLU A 781 -8.52 20.23 -5.10
N VAL A 782 -8.01 21.15 -4.27
CA VAL A 782 -7.93 22.58 -4.56
C VAL A 782 -6.50 23.02 -4.84
N HIS A 783 -5.59 22.90 -3.86
CA HIS A 783 -4.18 23.22 -4.03
C HIS A 783 -3.38 21.98 -4.42
N LYS A 784 -2.42 22.13 -5.34
CA LYS A 784 -1.77 21.02 -6.03
C LYS A 784 -0.37 20.70 -5.50
N ALA A 785 0.28 21.64 -4.83
CA ALA A 785 1.60 21.44 -4.21
C ALA A 785 1.51 20.87 -2.78
N VAL A 786 0.97 19.66 -2.64
CA VAL A 786 0.58 19.08 -1.34
C VAL A 786 1.02 17.61 -1.20
N ALA A 787 0.86 17.04 0.00
CA ALA A 787 1.10 15.63 0.26
C ALA A 787 0.05 14.99 1.17
N GLY A 788 -0.05 13.66 1.11
CA GLY A 788 -0.79 12.89 2.12
C GLY A 788 -0.19 13.12 3.52
N ILE A 789 1.14 13.03 3.64
CA ILE A 789 1.88 13.40 4.85
C ILE A 789 3.09 14.26 4.47
N ILE A 790 3.23 15.44 5.09
CA ILE A 790 4.36 16.34 4.84
C ILE A 790 5.08 16.75 6.14
N GLY A 791 6.41 16.78 6.10
CA GLY A 791 7.27 17.22 7.21
C GLY A 791 8.26 18.31 6.80
N THR A 792 8.43 19.35 7.61
CA THR A 792 9.46 20.40 7.38
C THR A 792 10.25 20.70 8.65
N GLY A 793 11.53 20.35 8.67
CA GLY A 793 12.40 20.56 9.82
C GLY A 793 11.98 19.77 11.05
N VAL A 794 11.72 18.47 10.88
CA VAL A 794 11.23 17.57 11.94
C VAL A 794 12.11 16.33 12.07
N ASP A 795 12.21 15.79 13.28
CA ASP A 795 13.16 14.73 13.62
C ASP A 795 12.51 13.56 14.39
N ASN A 796 13.01 12.36 14.17
CA ASN A 796 12.66 11.13 14.90
C ASN A 796 11.16 10.76 14.83
N ASN A 797 10.44 11.15 13.78
CA ASN A 797 9.07 10.73 13.57
C ASN A 797 9.01 9.36 12.88
N VAL A 798 7.94 8.60 13.17
CA VAL A 798 7.67 7.30 12.53
C VAL A 798 6.37 7.41 11.75
N ILE A 799 6.44 7.17 10.44
CA ILE A 799 5.30 7.11 9.53
C ILE A 799 5.14 5.66 9.07
N SER A 800 4.18 4.95 9.66
CA SER A 800 4.11 3.48 9.57
C SER A 800 2.74 2.97 9.12
N ASN A 801 2.68 2.03 8.19
CA ASN A 801 1.44 1.30 7.88
C ASN A 801 0.26 2.16 7.42
N ASN A 802 0.50 3.31 6.80
CA ASN A 802 -0.59 4.14 6.26
C ASN A 802 -0.94 3.68 4.85
N ASP A 803 -2.21 3.82 4.48
CA ASP A 803 -2.68 3.71 3.10
C ASP A 803 -2.86 5.14 2.57
N ILE A 804 -2.11 5.50 1.53
CA ILE A 804 -2.13 6.84 0.92
C ILE A 804 -2.42 6.70 -0.57
N ASP A 805 -3.46 7.38 -1.04
CA ASP A 805 -4.02 7.10 -2.36
C ASP A 805 -4.52 8.37 -3.06
N HIS A 806 -4.36 8.48 -4.38
CA HIS A 806 -4.83 9.61 -5.20
C HIS A 806 -4.38 10.97 -4.68
N SER A 807 -3.13 11.33 -4.92
CA SER A 807 -2.60 12.66 -4.60
C SER A 807 -2.26 13.49 -5.83
N ALA A 808 -2.54 14.78 -5.76
CA ALA A 808 -2.16 15.73 -6.79
C ALA A 808 -0.64 15.75 -7.02
N ARG A 809 0.16 15.54 -5.96
CA ARG A 809 1.62 15.55 -6.01
C ARG A 809 2.27 14.41 -5.22
N TYR A 810 2.51 14.57 -3.92
CA TYR A 810 3.30 13.60 -3.15
C TYR A 810 2.39 12.64 -2.36
N GLY A 811 2.86 11.42 -2.12
CA GLY A 811 2.29 10.59 -1.06
C GLY A 811 2.80 11.05 0.30
N ILE A 812 4.11 10.91 0.51
CA ILE A 812 4.84 11.38 1.70
C ILE A 812 5.98 12.29 1.25
N SER A 813 6.15 13.45 1.88
CA SER A 813 7.22 14.41 1.54
C SER A 813 7.91 14.98 2.77
N PHE A 814 9.24 15.05 2.77
CA PHE A 814 10.00 15.82 3.75
C PHE A 814 10.77 16.94 3.08
N LYS A 815 10.57 18.17 3.53
CA LYS A 815 11.17 19.37 2.96
C LYS A 815 12.32 19.90 3.81
N ASP A 816 13.49 20.05 3.19
CA ASP A 816 14.60 20.88 3.65
C ASP A 816 14.92 21.92 2.58
N TYR A 817 14.59 23.19 2.86
CA TYR A 817 14.79 24.29 1.92
C TYR A 817 16.20 24.88 1.98
N GLY A 818 17.06 24.41 2.90
CA GLY A 818 18.43 24.89 3.07
C GLY A 818 18.56 26.30 3.65
N GLY A 819 19.78 26.84 3.59
CA GLY A 819 20.10 28.19 4.05
C GLY A 819 20.00 28.37 5.57
N THR A 820 19.56 29.55 6.04
CA THR A 820 19.45 29.86 7.48
C THR A 820 18.14 29.42 8.13
N THR A 821 17.31 28.63 7.42
CA THR A 821 15.92 28.35 7.81
C THR A 821 15.77 27.19 8.81
N ASN A 822 16.84 26.44 9.10
CA ASN A 822 16.84 25.25 9.96
C ASN A 822 15.64 24.33 9.63
N THR A 823 15.59 23.81 8.40
CA THR A 823 14.54 22.91 7.90
C THR A 823 15.03 21.48 7.66
N VAL A 824 16.25 21.15 8.08
CA VAL A 824 16.79 19.79 8.02
C VAL A 824 15.96 18.82 8.86
N ASN A 825 15.69 17.65 8.29
CA ASN A 825 14.97 16.52 8.88
C ASN A 825 15.95 15.41 9.24
N HIS A 826 15.91 14.86 10.46
CA HIS A 826 16.81 13.76 10.86
C HIS A 826 16.07 12.55 11.39
N ASN A 827 16.61 11.36 11.09
CA ASN A 827 16.23 10.09 11.71
C ASN A 827 14.72 9.78 11.66
N ASN A 828 13.98 10.34 10.70
CA ASN A 828 12.59 9.94 10.48
C ASN A 828 12.57 8.58 9.75
N ILE A 829 11.57 7.77 10.07
CA ILE A 829 11.39 6.42 9.53
C ILE A 829 10.06 6.40 8.77
N ILE A 830 10.10 6.06 7.49
CA ILE A 830 8.94 5.86 6.62
C ILE A 830 8.86 4.37 6.31
N GLN A 831 7.93 3.66 6.93
CA GLN A 831 7.90 2.20 6.83
C GLN A 831 6.53 1.58 6.60
N TYR A 832 6.52 0.46 5.87
CA TYR A 832 5.33 -0.38 5.72
C TYR A 832 4.08 0.35 5.20
N ASN A 833 4.22 1.49 4.52
CA ASN A 833 3.08 2.21 3.95
C ASN A 833 2.69 1.58 2.61
N LYS A 834 1.42 1.67 2.24
CA LYS A 834 0.93 1.42 0.89
C LYS A 834 0.60 2.77 0.25
N ILE A 835 1.25 3.09 -0.87
CA ILE A 835 1.12 4.39 -1.53
C ILE A 835 0.79 4.16 -3.00
N SER A 836 -0.31 4.74 -3.48
CA SER A 836 -0.73 4.59 -4.87
C SER A 836 -1.28 5.87 -5.51
N TYR A 837 -1.17 5.95 -6.83
CA TYR A 837 -1.74 7.03 -7.65
C TYR A 837 -1.30 8.42 -7.19
N THR A 838 0.01 8.66 -7.16
CA THR A 838 0.59 9.98 -6.83
C THR A 838 0.93 10.76 -8.09
N GLY A 839 1.14 12.07 -7.97
CA GLY A 839 1.52 12.95 -9.08
C GLY A 839 0.47 13.05 -10.19
N GLN A 840 -0.81 12.94 -9.85
CA GLN A 840 -1.89 12.88 -10.84
C GLN A 840 -2.15 14.23 -11.54
N GLU A 841 -1.73 15.34 -10.95
CA GLU A 841 -1.98 16.69 -11.48
C GLU A 841 -0.72 17.57 -11.60
N THR A 842 0.43 17.07 -11.15
CA THR A 842 1.71 17.78 -11.06
C THR A 842 2.86 16.86 -11.49
N ALA A 843 4.04 17.41 -11.72
CA ALA A 843 5.25 16.63 -12.01
C ALA A 843 6.36 16.95 -10.99
N ASP A 844 7.53 16.32 -11.17
CA ASP A 844 8.70 16.47 -10.29
C ASP A 844 8.31 16.09 -8.86
N GLY A 845 7.84 14.85 -8.74
CA GLY A 845 7.17 14.32 -7.56
C GLY A 845 7.48 12.85 -7.34
N GLY A 846 7.62 12.49 -6.07
CA GLY A 846 7.75 11.11 -5.62
C GLY A 846 6.51 10.62 -4.87
N ALA A 847 6.19 9.33 -4.97
CA ALA A 847 5.28 8.72 -4.00
C ALA A 847 5.82 8.88 -2.57
N ILE A 848 7.15 8.75 -2.41
CA ILE A 848 7.90 9.25 -1.27
C ILE A 848 8.96 10.22 -1.77
N GLU A 849 9.02 11.43 -1.23
CA GLU A 849 10.04 12.42 -1.56
C GLU A 849 10.76 12.94 -0.31
N ILE A 850 12.08 13.14 -0.45
CA ILE A 850 12.93 13.76 0.56
C ILE A 850 13.77 14.84 -0.12
N LEU A 851 13.50 16.11 0.18
CA LEU A 851 14.32 17.24 -0.24
C LEU A 851 15.47 17.44 0.76
N GLY A 852 16.70 17.61 0.28
CA GLY A 852 17.89 17.71 1.14
C GLY A 852 18.80 18.91 0.91
N ARG A 853 18.26 20.13 0.70
CA ARG A 853 19.06 21.29 0.25
C ARG A 853 20.14 21.78 1.22
N SER A 854 20.20 21.25 2.44
CA SER A 854 21.33 21.48 3.35
C SER A 854 22.52 20.56 3.10
N SER A 855 22.42 19.55 2.23
CA SER A 855 23.50 18.65 1.82
C SER A 855 24.18 17.95 3.00
N VAL A 856 23.38 17.33 3.87
CA VAL A 856 23.85 16.63 5.07
C VAL A 856 23.28 15.22 5.14
N ASP A 857 24.02 14.32 5.78
CA ASP A 857 23.54 12.98 6.09
C ASP A 857 22.41 13.06 7.13
N THR A 858 21.19 12.72 6.70
CA THR A 858 19.98 12.86 7.51
C THR A 858 19.71 11.65 8.42
N GLY A 859 20.27 10.49 8.08
CA GLY A 859 20.00 9.23 8.79
C GLY A 859 18.55 8.74 8.63
N MET A 860 17.80 9.25 7.64
CA MET A 860 16.44 8.82 7.37
C MET A 860 16.39 7.41 6.79
N ILE A 861 15.30 6.69 7.06
CA ILE A 861 15.08 5.31 6.59
C ILE A 861 13.75 5.24 5.87
N ILE A 862 13.77 4.69 4.66
CA ILE A 862 12.59 4.36 3.85
C ILE A 862 12.57 2.85 3.67
N GLN A 863 11.67 2.15 4.36
CA GLN A 863 11.69 0.68 4.34
C GLN A 863 10.35 -0.03 4.26
N GLY A 864 10.29 -1.17 3.57
CA GLY A 864 9.11 -2.03 3.65
C GLY A 864 7.85 -1.44 3.00
N ASN A 865 7.93 -0.38 2.21
CA ASN A 865 6.76 0.27 1.61
C ASN A 865 6.34 -0.43 0.31
N ARG A 866 5.06 -0.39 -0.03
CA ARG A 866 4.50 -0.79 -1.33
C ARG A 866 4.08 0.46 -2.10
N ILE A 867 4.70 0.69 -3.25
CA ILE A 867 4.47 1.87 -4.09
C ILE A 867 4.03 1.40 -5.47
N GLU A 868 2.88 1.90 -5.93
CA GLU A 868 2.33 1.58 -7.26
C GLU A 868 1.75 2.84 -7.93
N HIS A 869 1.97 3.02 -9.23
CA HIS A 869 1.41 4.15 -10.00
C HIS A 869 1.88 5.52 -9.53
N ALA A 870 3.20 5.72 -9.47
CA ALA A 870 3.80 7.00 -9.15
C ALA A 870 4.02 7.80 -10.45
N SER A 871 3.13 8.76 -10.71
CA SER A 871 3.08 9.45 -12.00
C SER A 871 3.56 10.90 -11.96
N GLY A 872 3.57 11.57 -13.11
CA GLY A 872 3.70 13.02 -13.20
C GLY A 872 3.07 13.62 -14.47
N LEU A 873 2.53 14.83 -14.34
CA LEU A 873 1.87 15.59 -15.39
C LEU A 873 2.47 16.98 -15.52
N ALA A 874 3.03 17.29 -16.69
CA ALA A 874 3.62 18.58 -17.03
C ALA A 874 3.11 19.11 -18.39
N THR A 875 3.70 20.20 -18.85
CA THR A 875 3.41 20.82 -20.15
C THR A 875 4.69 21.25 -20.86
N SER A 876 4.68 21.27 -22.20
CA SER A 876 5.78 21.79 -23.02
C SER A 876 5.64 23.30 -23.27
N ASP A 877 6.74 23.93 -23.69
CA ASP A 877 6.79 25.31 -24.19
C ASP A 877 6.03 25.56 -25.51
N THR A 878 5.37 24.52 -26.02
CA THR A 878 4.64 24.46 -27.30
C THR A 878 3.21 23.96 -27.08
N ASP A 879 2.68 24.17 -25.87
CA ASP A 879 1.28 23.92 -25.50
C ASP A 879 0.84 22.46 -25.66
N THR A 880 1.71 21.54 -25.24
CA THR A 880 1.43 20.10 -25.25
C THR A 880 1.45 19.53 -23.84
N TRP A 881 0.46 18.71 -23.49
CA TRP A 881 0.44 17.94 -22.24
C TRP A 881 1.48 16.82 -22.29
N LEU A 882 2.26 16.71 -21.21
CA LEU A 882 3.29 15.69 -21.02
C LEU A 882 2.87 14.78 -19.86
N HIS A 883 2.23 13.67 -20.20
CA HIS A 883 1.96 12.59 -19.26
C HIS A 883 3.23 11.76 -19.06
N GLY A 884 3.39 11.14 -17.90
CA GLY A 884 4.57 10.33 -17.68
C GLY A 884 5.81 11.12 -17.26
N GLN A 885 5.66 12.37 -16.80
CA GLN A 885 6.76 13.32 -16.72
C GLN A 885 7.28 13.46 -15.28
N LYS A 886 8.54 13.09 -15.04
CA LYS A 886 9.22 13.25 -13.74
C LYS A 886 8.41 12.64 -12.56
N GLY A 887 7.80 11.48 -12.80
CA GLY A 887 7.14 10.68 -11.76
C GLY A 887 8.11 9.64 -11.20
N PHE A 888 8.22 9.56 -9.88
CA PHE A 888 9.18 8.69 -9.20
C PHE A 888 8.53 7.87 -8.09
N GLY A 889 8.96 6.62 -7.91
CA GLY A 889 8.57 5.84 -6.73
C GLY A 889 9.12 6.49 -5.45
N ILE A 890 10.44 6.55 -5.34
CA ILE A 890 11.17 7.22 -4.26
C ILE A 890 12.07 8.29 -4.86
N TYR A 891 11.82 9.55 -4.49
CA TYR A 891 12.56 10.71 -4.95
C TYR A 891 13.45 11.27 -3.84
N LEU A 892 14.75 11.02 -3.92
CA LEU A 892 15.75 11.70 -3.09
C LEU A 892 16.14 12.99 -3.82
N ASP A 893 15.37 14.05 -3.57
CA ASP A 893 15.45 15.34 -4.26
C ASP A 893 16.55 16.24 -3.66
N ASP A 894 17.08 17.13 -4.49
CA ASP A 894 18.19 18.06 -4.28
C ASP A 894 19.06 17.76 -3.05
N MET A 895 20.17 17.07 -3.27
CA MET A 895 21.22 16.84 -2.27
C MET A 895 20.78 16.04 -1.02
N ALA A 896 19.64 15.32 -1.08
CA ALA A 896 19.23 14.41 -0.03
C ALA A 896 20.27 13.29 0.19
N GLY A 897 20.91 13.32 1.37
CA GLY A 897 22.04 12.45 1.67
C GLY A 897 21.90 11.64 2.97
N GLY A 898 22.68 10.56 3.05
CA GLY A 898 22.74 9.67 4.20
C GLY A 898 21.44 8.89 4.45
N ILE A 899 20.68 8.58 3.39
CA ILE A 899 19.38 7.90 3.48
C ILE A 899 19.53 6.42 3.16
N THR A 900 18.84 5.56 3.93
CA THR A 900 18.73 4.13 3.65
C THR A 900 17.36 3.81 3.06
N VAL A 901 17.35 3.34 1.81
CA VAL A 901 16.18 2.87 1.06
C VAL A 901 16.26 1.34 0.94
N LYS A 902 15.39 0.61 1.64
CA LYS A 902 15.46 -0.85 1.64
C LYS A 902 14.13 -1.57 1.76
N ASP A 903 14.05 -2.81 1.30
CA ASP A 903 12.88 -3.67 1.53
C ASP A 903 11.57 -3.12 0.92
N ASN A 904 11.64 -2.18 -0.04
CA ASN A 904 10.45 -1.59 -0.67
C ASN A 904 10.07 -2.36 -1.94
N PHE A 905 8.77 -2.47 -2.22
CA PHE A 905 8.25 -2.86 -3.52
C PHE A 905 7.80 -1.63 -4.30
N ILE A 906 8.23 -1.51 -5.55
CA ILE A 906 7.94 -0.37 -6.42
C ILE A 906 7.54 -0.88 -7.80
N LYS A 907 6.46 -0.34 -8.35
CA LYS A 907 5.98 -0.69 -9.68
C LYS A 907 5.26 0.50 -10.32
N ASP A 908 5.34 0.61 -11.64
CA ASP A 908 4.64 1.62 -12.43
C ASP A 908 5.02 3.04 -11.97
N ALA A 909 6.32 3.30 -11.89
CA ALA A 909 6.85 4.64 -11.76
C ALA A 909 7.20 5.19 -13.15
N ASP A 910 6.84 6.43 -13.45
CA ASP A 910 6.98 6.91 -14.82
C ASP A 910 8.45 7.00 -15.31
N TRP A 911 9.34 7.58 -14.51
CA TRP A 911 10.75 7.77 -14.88
C TRP A 911 11.68 6.83 -14.12
N ALA A 912 11.51 6.70 -12.80
CA ALA A 912 12.35 5.79 -12.04
C ALA A 912 11.68 5.29 -10.77
N SER A 913 11.96 4.02 -10.43
CA SER A 913 11.61 3.49 -9.11
C SER A 913 12.32 4.27 -7.99
N VAL A 914 13.60 4.59 -8.17
CA VAL A 914 14.39 5.43 -7.24
C VAL A 914 15.18 6.49 -8.03
N GLN A 915 15.01 7.75 -7.64
CA GLN A 915 15.78 8.89 -8.15
C GLN A 915 16.71 9.44 -7.07
N ILE A 916 18.00 9.60 -7.39
CA ILE A 916 18.98 10.32 -6.57
C ILE A 916 19.40 11.59 -7.31
N HIS A 917 18.93 12.74 -6.82
CA HIS A 917 19.19 14.03 -7.44
C HIS A 917 20.23 14.82 -6.64
N GLY A 918 21.49 14.59 -6.98
CA GLY A 918 22.66 15.27 -6.40
C GLY A 918 23.02 14.91 -4.97
N GLY A 919 22.34 13.94 -4.35
CA GLY A 919 22.57 13.51 -2.97
C GLY A 919 23.74 12.53 -2.78
N ASP A 920 24.33 12.54 -1.58
CA ASP A 920 25.51 11.76 -1.22
C ASP A 920 25.20 10.64 -0.21
N ASN A 921 26.05 9.62 -0.16
CA ASN A 921 26.07 8.59 0.89
C ASN A 921 24.73 7.84 1.07
N ASN A 922 23.92 7.73 0.02
CA ASN A 922 22.66 6.99 0.07
C ASN A 922 22.89 5.49 -0.19
N VAL A 923 22.04 4.66 0.43
CA VAL A 923 22.07 3.20 0.28
C VAL A 923 20.72 2.70 -0.22
N VAL A 924 20.71 2.03 -1.36
CA VAL A 924 19.53 1.40 -1.98
C VAL A 924 19.75 -0.11 -2.03
N THR A 925 19.06 -0.87 -1.16
CA THR A 925 19.32 -2.32 -1.04
C THR A 925 18.09 -3.15 -0.72
N ASN A 926 18.00 -4.38 -1.24
CA ASN A 926 16.87 -5.29 -1.00
C ASN A 926 15.50 -4.71 -1.41
N ASN A 927 15.46 -3.81 -2.39
CA ASN A 927 14.20 -3.33 -2.98
C ASN A 927 13.81 -4.19 -4.17
N PHE A 928 12.51 -4.37 -4.38
CA PHE A 928 11.94 -5.10 -5.51
C PHE A 928 11.28 -4.10 -6.43
N ALA A 929 11.71 -4.04 -7.68
CA ALA A 929 11.14 -3.20 -8.71
C ALA A 929 10.64 -4.04 -9.89
N GLU A 930 9.40 -3.79 -10.30
CA GLU A 930 8.87 -4.27 -11.56
C GLU A 930 8.73 -3.07 -12.50
N ILE A 931 9.49 -3.05 -13.59
CA ILE A 931 9.56 -1.94 -14.54
C ILE A 931 8.99 -2.37 -15.89
N ALA A 932 8.17 -1.50 -16.50
CA ALA A 932 7.28 -1.93 -17.58
C ALA A 932 7.79 -1.57 -18.99
N ASN A 933 8.70 -0.61 -19.11
CA ASN A 933 9.14 -0.07 -20.40
C ASN A 933 10.51 0.64 -20.29
N ASN A 934 11.14 0.93 -21.43
CA ASN A 934 12.49 1.52 -21.49
C ASN A 934 12.55 3.04 -21.14
N LYS A 935 11.45 3.65 -20.68
CA LYS A 935 11.49 4.99 -20.08
C LYS A 935 11.54 4.93 -18.55
N GLU A 936 11.23 3.78 -17.97
CA GLU A 936 11.20 3.56 -16.53
C GLU A 936 12.49 2.83 -16.11
N ASP A 937 13.31 3.54 -15.35
CA ASP A 937 14.49 2.96 -14.71
C ASP A 937 14.16 2.37 -13.34
N PHE A 938 15.00 1.45 -12.86
CA PHE A 938 15.02 1.18 -11.43
C PHE A 938 15.74 2.29 -10.67
N ILE A 939 16.90 2.72 -11.17
CA ILE A 939 17.73 3.73 -10.50
C ILE A 939 18.14 4.82 -11.48
N ARG A 940 17.86 6.08 -11.13
CA ARG A 940 18.35 7.25 -11.84
C ARG A 940 19.21 8.10 -10.92
N ILE A 941 20.38 8.53 -11.40
CA ILE A 941 21.35 9.35 -10.64
C ILE A 941 21.73 10.57 -11.47
N GLU A 942 21.47 11.75 -10.93
CA GLU A 942 21.58 13.01 -11.66
C GLU A 942 22.34 14.08 -10.86
N TRP A 943 23.23 14.82 -11.53
CA TRP A 943 23.86 16.03 -10.99
C TRP A 943 22.82 17.14 -10.89
N GLN A 944 22.75 17.82 -9.74
CA GLN A 944 21.94 19.03 -9.59
C GLN A 944 22.82 20.29 -9.79
N PRO A 945 22.93 20.82 -11.03
CA PRO A 945 23.86 21.91 -11.35
C PRO A 945 23.56 23.23 -10.62
N VAL A 946 22.31 23.46 -10.19
CA VAL A 946 21.93 24.66 -9.43
C VAL A 946 22.73 24.78 -8.12
N HIS A 947 23.20 23.65 -7.57
CA HIS A 947 23.99 23.60 -6.35
C HIS A 947 25.51 23.43 -6.58
N GLY A 948 25.97 23.49 -7.83
CA GLY A 948 27.39 23.37 -8.18
C GLY A 948 27.98 22.04 -7.72
N THR A 949 29.16 22.06 -7.09
CA THR A 949 29.85 20.85 -6.61
C THR A 949 29.10 20.13 -5.49
N ALA A 950 28.27 20.83 -4.70
CA ALA A 950 27.49 20.17 -3.64
C ALA A 950 26.34 19.31 -4.20
N GLY A 951 25.88 19.61 -5.42
CA GLY A 951 24.87 18.81 -6.10
C GLY A 951 25.45 17.63 -6.89
N ASP A 952 26.77 17.39 -6.83
CA ASP A 952 27.47 16.33 -7.54
C ASP A 952 27.45 15.05 -6.69
N PRO A 953 26.71 13.99 -7.08
CA PRO A 953 26.40 12.89 -6.17
C PRO A 953 27.58 11.93 -5.99
N HIS A 954 27.90 11.59 -4.73
CA HIS A 954 29.03 10.74 -4.34
C HIS A 954 28.66 9.59 -3.38
N HIS A 955 29.45 8.53 -3.42
CA HIS A 955 29.38 7.39 -2.49
C HIS A 955 28.01 6.71 -2.34
N ASN A 956 27.16 6.79 -3.38
CA ASN A 956 25.87 6.11 -3.39
C ASN A 956 26.04 4.61 -3.69
N THR A 957 25.34 3.74 -2.97
CA THR A 957 25.45 2.27 -3.10
C THR A 957 24.11 1.65 -3.43
N ILE A 958 24.03 0.90 -4.52
CA ILE A 958 22.82 0.27 -5.07
C ILE A 958 23.12 -1.21 -5.30
N THR A 959 22.76 -2.05 -4.32
CA THR A 959 23.15 -3.47 -4.31
C THR A 959 22.07 -4.37 -3.75
N LYS A 960 22.04 -5.64 -4.18
CA LYS A 960 21.11 -6.66 -3.67
C LYS A 960 19.64 -6.31 -3.89
N ASN A 961 19.31 -5.62 -4.97
CA ASN A 961 17.93 -5.36 -5.36
C ASN A 961 17.44 -6.45 -6.33
N VAL A 962 16.12 -6.61 -6.43
CA VAL A 962 15.46 -7.40 -7.47
C VAL A 962 14.88 -6.42 -8.47
N VAL A 963 15.36 -6.46 -9.71
CA VAL A 963 14.87 -5.59 -10.80
C VAL A 963 14.36 -6.48 -11.92
N ALA A 964 13.06 -6.39 -12.19
CA ALA A 964 12.40 -7.23 -13.18
C ALA A 964 11.68 -6.38 -14.21
N GLY A 965 12.09 -6.50 -15.47
CA GLY A 965 11.32 -6.00 -16.60
C GLY A 965 10.10 -6.88 -16.85
N THR A 966 8.90 -6.31 -16.97
CA THR A 966 7.73 -7.05 -17.48
C THR A 966 7.92 -7.41 -18.96
N LEU A 967 8.77 -6.64 -19.65
CA LEU A 967 9.24 -6.86 -21.02
C LEU A 967 10.77 -6.89 -21.03
N PRO A 968 11.41 -7.47 -22.06
CA PRO A 968 12.84 -7.30 -22.28
C PRO A 968 13.19 -5.83 -22.56
N LEU A 969 13.95 -5.21 -21.66
CA LEU A 969 14.41 -3.81 -21.71
C LEU A 969 15.92 -3.73 -21.98
N ASP A 970 16.40 -2.56 -22.37
CA ASP A 970 17.79 -2.28 -22.73
C ASP A 970 18.65 -1.81 -21.55
N ASP A 971 18.05 -1.43 -20.44
CA ASP A 971 18.71 -0.97 -19.22
C ASP A 971 17.76 -1.05 -18.01
N TYR A 972 18.29 -0.67 -16.84
CA TYR A 972 17.50 -0.38 -15.64
C TYR A 972 18.06 0.86 -14.90
N THR A 973 19.00 1.56 -15.53
CA THR A 973 19.79 2.61 -14.91
C THR A 973 19.92 3.80 -15.85
N GLU A 974 19.69 5.00 -15.33
CA GLU A 974 19.99 6.25 -16.04
C GLU A 974 20.99 7.08 -15.23
N LEU A 975 22.17 7.29 -15.80
CA LEU A 975 23.31 7.89 -15.10
C LEU A 975 23.75 9.17 -15.81
N LEU A 976 23.34 10.30 -15.24
CA LEU A 976 23.70 11.65 -15.72
C LEU A 976 24.91 12.24 -14.99
N SER A 977 25.50 11.47 -14.08
CA SER A 977 26.76 11.74 -13.38
C SER A 977 27.71 10.56 -13.53
N ALA A 978 29.02 10.81 -13.53
CA ALA A 978 30.06 9.78 -13.73
C ALA A 978 30.98 9.61 -12.52
N ASN A 979 30.41 9.66 -11.31
CA ASN A 979 31.15 9.63 -10.03
C ASN A 979 31.36 8.20 -9.52
N ASP A 980 31.57 8.05 -8.22
CA ASP A 980 32.03 6.84 -7.53
C ASP A 980 30.88 6.01 -6.91
N PHE A 981 29.72 5.99 -7.56
CA PHE A 981 28.62 5.12 -7.16
C PHE A 981 28.94 3.64 -7.40
N VAL A 982 28.37 2.79 -6.56
CA VAL A 982 28.47 1.32 -6.66
C VAL A 982 27.11 0.77 -7.03
N ILE A 983 26.96 0.29 -8.27
CA ILE A 983 25.76 -0.42 -8.75
C ILE A 983 26.22 -1.83 -9.12
N ASP A 984 25.93 -2.80 -8.25
CA ASP A 984 26.44 -4.17 -8.41
C ASP A 984 25.67 -5.18 -7.57
N SER A 985 25.83 -6.47 -7.87
CA SER A 985 25.22 -7.58 -7.11
C SER A 985 23.69 -7.51 -7.01
N ASN A 986 23.02 -7.06 -8.06
CA ASN A 986 21.55 -7.06 -8.17
C ASN A 986 21.06 -8.31 -8.91
N LEU A 987 19.88 -8.82 -8.54
CA LEU A 987 19.18 -9.83 -9.32
C LEU A 987 18.38 -9.12 -10.41
N VAL A 988 18.74 -9.34 -11.66
CA VAL A 988 18.11 -8.70 -12.82
C VAL A 988 17.37 -9.73 -13.67
N TYR A 989 16.20 -9.37 -14.17
CA TYR A 989 15.43 -10.21 -15.10
C TYR A 989 14.79 -9.35 -16.18
N ASN A 990 14.88 -9.81 -17.43
CA ASN A 990 14.45 -9.06 -18.62
C ASN A 990 15.09 -7.67 -18.76
N VAL A 991 16.19 -7.41 -18.06
CA VAL A 991 17.04 -6.23 -18.23
C VAL A 991 18.50 -6.68 -18.24
N PRO A 992 19.44 -5.95 -18.87
CA PRO A 992 20.84 -6.34 -18.87
C PRO A 992 21.50 -6.14 -17.51
N LYS A 993 22.70 -6.72 -17.37
CA LYS A 993 23.57 -6.42 -16.24
C LYS A 993 24.18 -5.05 -16.39
N TYR A 994 24.32 -4.33 -15.29
CA TYR A 994 25.16 -3.14 -15.22
C TYR A 994 26.49 -3.46 -14.50
N GLY A 995 26.41 -4.05 -13.31
CA GLY A 995 27.56 -4.44 -12.50
C GLY A 995 28.10 -5.83 -12.86
N ASP A 996 29.40 -6.03 -12.69
CA ASP A 996 30.08 -7.30 -13.01
C ASP A 996 29.51 -8.50 -12.22
N HIS A 997 28.98 -8.27 -11.02
CA HIS A 997 28.41 -9.29 -10.14
C HIS A 997 26.87 -9.31 -10.12
N ASP A 998 26.20 -8.53 -10.97
CA ASP A 998 24.77 -8.73 -11.19
C ASP A 998 24.49 -10.17 -11.66
N VAL A 999 23.35 -10.72 -11.27
CA VAL A 999 22.92 -12.08 -11.63
C VAL A 999 21.67 -11.96 -12.49
N ILE A 1000 21.70 -12.54 -13.70
CA ILE A 1000 20.50 -12.65 -14.52
C ILE A 1000 19.72 -13.89 -14.05
N GLY A 1001 18.46 -13.71 -13.68
CA GLY A 1001 17.59 -14.83 -13.32
C GLY A 1001 16.16 -14.40 -12.98
N LYS A 1002 15.17 -15.20 -13.38
CA LYS A 1002 13.76 -14.99 -13.03
C LYS A 1002 13.64 -14.82 -11.50
N PRO A 1003 12.95 -13.76 -11.00
CA PRO A 1003 12.77 -13.56 -9.56
C PRO A 1003 12.00 -14.69 -8.88
N MET A 1004 11.20 -15.45 -9.64
CA MET A 1004 10.31 -16.49 -9.13
C MET A 1004 9.26 -15.92 -8.17
N PHE A 1005 8.59 -14.84 -8.57
CA PHE A 1005 7.42 -14.34 -7.86
C PHE A 1005 6.33 -15.42 -7.78
N THR A 1006 5.60 -15.49 -6.66
CA THR A 1006 4.57 -16.49 -6.42
C THR A 1006 3.45 -16.36 -7.44
N ASN A 1007 2.94 -15.13 -7.65
CA ASN A 1007 1.90 -14.86 -8.63
C ASN A 1007 1.82 -13.38 -9.03
N ALA A 1008 2.86 -12.88 -9.73
CA ALA A 1008 2.96 -11.49 -10.16
C ALA A 1008 1.74 -11.01 -10.96
N TYR A 1009 1.14 -11.90 -11.76
CA TYR A 1009 -0.10 -11.62 -12.50
C TYR A 1009 -1.22 -11.06 -11.60
N TRP A 1010 -1.39 -11.63 -10.40
CA TRP A 1010 -2.44 -11.25 -9.45
C TRP A 1010 -1.93 -10.31 -8.35
N GLY A 1011 -0.76 -9.69 -8.54
CA GLY A 1011 -0.17 -8.73 -7.62
C GLY A 1011 0.54 -9.34 -6.41
N ASP A 1012 0.77 -10.66 -6.40
CA ASP A 1012 1.57 -11.36 -5.39
C ASP A 1012 3.01 -11.53 -5.86
N TYR A 1013 3.84 -10.60 -5.42
CA TYR A 1013 5.28 -10.52 -5.71
C TYR A 1013 6.14 -11.15 -4.62
N SER A 1014 5.57 -11.97 -3.74
CA SER A 1014 6.37 -12.77 -2.79
C SER A 1014 7.29 -13.74 -3.53
N LEU A 1015 8.46 -14.02 -2.97
CA LEU A 1015 9.43 -14.91 -3.59
C LEU A 1015 9.10 -16.36 -3.28
N GLN A 1016 9.00 -17.19 -4.32
CA GLN A 1016 8.99 -18.64 -4.15
C GLN A 1016 10.33 -19.10 -3.56
N ALA A 1017 10.33 -20.16 -2.75
CA ALA A 1017 11.53 -20.71 -2.11
C ALA A 1017 12.69 -21.09 -3.07
N THR A 1018 12.41 -21.22 -4.36
CA THR A 1018 13.42 -21.45 -5.42
C THR A 1018 14.00 -20.19 -6.05
N SER A 1019 13.63 -19.01 -5.58
CA SER A 1019 14.17 -17.77 -6.12
C SER A 1019 15.70 -17.75 -5.99
N PRO A 1020 16.44 -17.37 -7.05
CA PRO A 1020 17.90 -17.18 -6.97
C PRO A 1020 18.28 -16.02 -6.03
N ALA A 1021 17.35 -15.13 -5.70
CA ALA A 1021 17.54 -14.02 -4.77
C ALA A 1021 18.11 -14.47 -3.42
N PHE A 1022 17.61 -15.58 -2.85
CA PHE A 1022 18.05 -16.08 -1.55
C PHE A 1022 19.54 -16.45 -1.53
N ALA A 1023 20.08 -16.99 -2.64
CA ALA A 1023 21.50 -17.32 -2.74
C ALA A 1023 22.40 -16.07 -2.78
N MET A 1024 21.84 -14.92 -3.18
CA MET A 1024 22.51 -13.62 -3.17
C MET A 1024 22.40 -12.91 -1.81
N GLY A 1025 21.71 -13.51 -0.84
CA GLY A 1025 21.40 -12.88 0.44
C GLY A 1025 20.33 -11.80 0.36
N ILE A 1026 19.55 -11.78 -0.73
CA ILE A 1026 18.31 -11.02 -0.85
C ILE A 1026 17.22 -11.81 -0.13
N HIS A 1027 16.42 -11.14 0.69
CA HIS A 1027 15.30 -11.78 1.40
C HIS A 1027 13.97 -11.23 0.90
N ASP A 1028 12.91 -12.03 1.07
CA ASP A 1028 11.56 -11.61 0.69
C ASP A 1028 11.07 -10.47 1.57
N LEU A 1029 10.15 -9.67 1.04
CA LEU A 1029 9.62 -8.49 1.72
C LEU A 1029 8.60 -8.88 2.79
N ALA A 1030 8.40 -7.99 3.77
CA ALA A 1030 7.41 -8.16 4.81
C ALA A 1030 5.99 -7.79 4.33
N TRP A 1031 5.51 -8.45 3.28
CA TRP A 1031 4.24 -8.13 2.59
C TRP A 1031 3.05 -7.96 3.53
N ALA A 1032 2.91 -8.85 4.52
CA ALA A 1032 1.82 -8.83 5.49
C ALA A 1032 1.85 -7.62 6.45
N LYS A 1033 2.92 -6.82 6.45
CA LYS A 1033 3.03 -5.59 7.24
C LYS A 1033 2.59 -4.36 6.45
N MET A 1034 2.54 -4.41 5.12
CA MET A 1034 2.28 -3.22 4.31
C MET A 1034 0.82 -2.73 4.45
N GLY A 1035 0.65 -1.42 4.60
CA GLY A 1035 -0.64 -0.75 4.70
C GLY A 1035 -1.35 -0.94 6.04
N VAL A 1036 -2.56 -0.39 6.13
CA VAL A 1036 -3.37 -0.36 7.37
C VAL A 1036 -3.64 -1.77 7.90
N THR A 1037 -3.95 -2.73 7.02
CA THR A 1037 -4.20 -4.14 7.37
C THR A 1037 -3.00 -4.84 8.01
N GLY A 1038 -1.79 -4.31 7.79
CA GLY A 1038 -0.59 -4.86 8.40
C GLY A 1038 -0.53 -4.64 9.91
N THR A 1039 -1.00 -3.49 10.41
CA THR A 1039 -1.05 -3.24 11.86
C THR A 1039 -1.99 -4.18 12.59
N GLU A 1040 -3.13 -4.52 11.97
CA GLU A 1040 -4.09 -5.48 12.52
C GLU A 1040 -3.50 -6.89 12.63
N THR A 1041 -2.59 -7.24 11.69
CA THR A 1041 -2.03 -8.58 11.56
C THR A 1041 -0.83 -8.81 12.49
N VAL A 1042 0.03 -7.81 12.68
CA VAL A 1042 1.30 -7.97 13.42
C VAL A 1042 1.50 -7.01 14.60
N GLY A 1043 0.61 -6.04 14.79
CA GLY A 1043 0.79 -4.96 15.77
C GLY A 1043 1.78 -3.89 15.30
N LEU A 1044 1.91 -2.80 16.08
CA LEU A 1044 2.88 -1.74 15.76
C LEU A 1044 4.29 -2.17 16.19
N GLU A 1045 5.21 -2.27 15.25
CA GLU A 1045 6.62 -2.46 15.58
C GLU A 1045 7.32 -1.11 15.68
N HIS A 1046 7.67 -0.71 16.90
CA HIS A 1046 8.65 0.34 17.10
C HIS A 1046 10.05 -0.27 16.93
N PHE A 1047 10.82 0.25 15.97
CA PHE A 1047 12.20 -0.19 15.72
C PHE A 1047 13.11 -0.14 16.96
N TRP A 1048 12.73 0.63 17.99
CA TRP A 1048 13.45 0.76 19.25
C TRP A 1048 13.20 -0.37 20.26
N ASP A 1049 12.30 -1.32 19.97
CA ASP A 1049 11.95 -2.40 20.90
C ASP A 1049 12.89 -3.61 20.81
N GLY A 1050 13.97 -3.56 20.00
CA GLY A 1050 14.81 -4.75 19.78
C GLY A 1050 16.13 -4.57 19.04
N VAL A 1051 16.82 -3.42 19.14
CA VAL A 1051 18.24 -3.29 18.76
C VAL A 1051 19.09 -2.85 19.94
#